data_AF-A0A7N2KPZ8-F1
#
_entry.id   AF-A0A7N2KPZ8-F1
#
_cell.length_a   1.000
_cell.length_b   1.000
_cell.length_c   1.000
_cell.angle_alpha   90.00
_cell.angle_beta   90.00
_cell.angle_gamma   90.00
#
_symmetry.space_group_name_H-M   'P 1'
#
loop_
_entity.id
_entity.type
_entity.pdbx_description
1 polymer ?
#
loop_
_entity_poly.entity_id
_entity_poly.type
_entity_poly.pdbx_seq_one_letter_code
_entity_poly.pdbx_strand_id
1 'polypeptide(L)'
;MTSAPPTPSSASVSAAIDSIQQSLSELCPTGDHQPRFYFDNPRRFCSFASRLQFILQQLLRSSPSPESLPAAALTALKGISADLSVAADAASLYSKRSKIFVLVNCRSLCGSLQERTSAIANWLALLDSDLPDLRKRIADLSRDMKQTQFTVTENEERVHCTLQKEGQGRRTSKAVQSAIIMDLARALGIESDNYSELSEQVKLFKDDLTRSNSISERRILVSLERILSNWSVQPDIVAPTLDFDFEDDAAQISPFKNFLCPLTKEVMKDPVVLESSQNYERTAIEYWFERCIEDGRDPTCPVTGQVLKSLELKPNIGLAGAIEEWISRNIEIQVKTAVQCLSEEPVAVENIERILDSIYKVSEDYPSCRYRVRNAGIVLLIVKLLRNCSKSIGTHLRSKALMTLFSMARDEESKKIMLEEGITRLAIHGLIGSSEKEREYAVKLLLEFSSDEACCTKIASEKGALVLLSSLAGNLEHPSLSNLAEEVLKQMEKVEENVQPLAAAGRFEPLLSRLCEASDDVKIEMASIVGRMTLTNSSKEQIARQSSKILVELLSKPEGRAPSLQALYNLSGFDDNATILVDAAVLPALINILFESQDDSPDLKELAASTIANIVSNPGHWELASIDKKGHSMQSKSFIISLLELLSAAPVQCQAPILHILYGIASSPQASESVTSHVKSGEGIKTIISFLEHPEVEHRIYAFRLTRVLSERFGQDLANELRPNKLPLLKDKLLDNQSTEGERSDAACILANLSLSEDEVKTLLGASFVKWTVTTLRNQSRSSNVRISRPASSMAEGLLGLLLHFTRSLDSQTLSIVKEHRLMTIFCGQLGFSSKPRVKQLAALGLKNLSECGRSVTSGDAEPPPPQGFCSFLVFMCGRASKNPSTCPIHDAACEEDSQLCLHKSSCIKPLVELLADEDTGVQIAAVDALSTLVSDTSNNFKRVVEELEQQGVIDALITLFTEVRLGELQERAICMIERILRVESQSQRLGLNQSLVRALVEAFKHGSANAKRHAQDALTNLKQISGVSGKASSQTRSR
;
A
#
# COMPACT_ATOMS: atom_id res chain seq x y z
N MET A 1 60.74 54.47 -32.23
CA MET A 1 60.84 53.07 -32.69
C MET A 1 59.53 52.72 -33.36
N THR A 2 59.56 52.72 -34.69
CA THR A 2 58.45 52.44 -35.59
C THR A 2 58.08 50.96 -35.52
N SER A 3 56.85 50.66 -35.10
CA SER A 3 56.26 49.32 -35.16
C SER A 3 56.13 48.87 -36.61
N ALA A 4 56.67 47.70 -36.93
CA ALA A 4 56.57 47.09 -38.25
C ALA A 4 55.09 46.91 -38.66
N PRO A 5 54.75 47.07 -39.95
CA PRO A 5 53.40 46.81 -40.43
C PRO A 5 53.08 45.30 -40.32
N PRO A 6 51.82 44.93 -40.04
CA PRO A 6 51.42 43.52 -40.00
C PRO A 6 51.65 42.87 -41.37
N THR A 7 52.18 41.65 -41.39
CA THR A 7 52.33 40.83 -42.60
C THR A 7 50.95 40.55 -43.21
N PRO A 8 50.83 40.46 -44.56
CA PRO A 8 49.53 40.35 -45.25
C PRO A 8 48.69 39.11 -44.87
N SER A 9 49.27 38.11 -44.19
CA SER A 9 48.56 36.95 -43.68
C SER A 9 47.83 37.19 -42.34
N SER A 10 48.32 38.10 -41.49
CA SER A 10 47.74 38.41 -40.16
C SER A 10 46.43 39.21 -40.26
N ALA A 11 46.36 40.16 -41.20
CA ALA A 11 45.13 40.92 -41.50
C ALA A 11 43.98 40.02 -42.02
N SER A 12 44.30 38.87 -42.61
CA SER A 12 43.35 37.95 -43.24
C SER A 12 42.59 37.05 -42.27
N VAL A 13 43.12 36.78 -41.07
CA VAL A 13 42.47 35.87 -40.09
C VAL A 13 41.56 36.66 -39.15
N SER A 14 42.01 37.82 -38.67
CA SER A 14 41.16 38.73 -37.89
C SER A 14 39.89 39.08 -38.66
N ALA A 15 40.02 39.44 -39.94
CA ALA A 15 38.88 39.73 -40.80
C ALA A 15 37.91 38.54 -40.97
N ALA A 16 38.41 37.30 -40.98
CA ALA A 16 37.57 36.10 -41.05
C ALA A 16 36.81 35.86 -39.74
N ILE A 17 37.46 36.07 -38.58
CA ILE A 17 36.81 35.97 -37.27
C ILE A 17 35.75 37.06 -37.10
N ASP A 18 36.06 38.30 -37.49
CA ASP A 18 35.13 39.43 -37.43
C ASP A 18 33.91 39.17 -38.33
N SER A 19 34.12 38.65 -39.55
CA SER A 19 33.05 38.24 -40.47
C SER A 19 32.18 37.11 -39.93
N ILE A 20 32.77 36.11 -39.25
CA ILE A 20 32.01 35.05 -38.58
C ILE A 20 31.17 35.63 -37.44
N GLN A 21 31.75 36.48 -36.59
CA GLN A 21 31.02 37.11 -35.48
C GLN A 21 29.86 37.97 -35.99
N GLN A 22 30.07 38.72 -37.08
CA GLN A 22 29.02 39.49 -37.74
C GLN A 22 27.90 38.55 -38.24
N SER A 23 28.23 37.52 -39.02
CA SER A 23 27.24 36.58 -39.56
C SER A 23 26.46 35.85 -38.46
N LEU A 24 27.12 35.48 -37.36
CA LEU A 24 26.48 34.86 -36.19
C LEU A 24 25.60 35.85 -35.42
N SER A 25 25.98 37.12 -35.32
CA SER A 25 25.15 38.14 -34.67
C SER A 25 23.87 38.43 -35.45
N GLU A 26 23.92 38.34 -36.78
CA GLU A 26 22.76 38.48 -37.66
C GLU A 26 21.81 37.26 -37.59
N LEU A 27 22.37 36.06 -37.42
CA LEU A 27 21.61 34.80 -37.30
C LEU A 27 21.08 34.54 -35.87
N CYS A 28 21.77 35.06 -34.85
CA CYS A 28 21.51 34.79 -33.44
C CYS A 28 21.48 36.10 -32.61
N PRO A 29 20.45 36.96 -32.77
CA PRO A 29 20.36 38.20 -32.02
C PRO A 29 20.15 37.95 -30.52
N THR A 30 20.91 38.63 -29.67
CA THR A 30 20.80 38.53 -28.20
C THR A 30 19.72 39.49 -27.67
N GLY A 31 18.58 38.95 -27.20
CA GLY A 31 17.47 39.70 -26.58
C GLY A 31 16.11 39.00 -26.71
N ASP A 32 15.05 39.57 -26.13
CA ASP A 32 13.63 39.10 -26.16
C ASP A 32 12.99 39.04 -27.58
N HIS A 33 13.77 39.31 -28.62
CA HIS A 33 13.37 39.26 -30.01
C HIS A 33 14.14 38.16 -30.76
N GLN A 34 13.88 36.89 -30.42
CA GLN A 34 14.21 35.80 -31.33
C GLN A 34 13.45 36.00 -32.66
N PRO A 35 14.10 35.88 -33.83
CA PRO A 35 13.41 36.01 -35.10
C PRO A 35 12.38 34.87 -35.21
N ARG A 36 11.09 35.21 -35.21
CA ARG A 36 10.01 34.26 -35.52
C ARG A 36 10.06 33.94 -37.01
N PHE A 37 10.98 33.07 -37.43
CA PHE A 37 10.99 32.56 -38.80
C PHE A 37 9.71 31.77 -39.04
N TYR A 38 8.93 32.09 -40.07
CA TYR A 38 7.72 31.33 -40.42
C TYR A 38 8.06 29.92 -40.92
N PHE A 39 9.20 29.76 -41.60
CA PHE A 39 9.67 28.52 -42.22
C PHE A 39 10.65 27.75 -41.32
N ASP A 40 10.68 26.42 -41.41
CA ASP A 40 11.48 25.54 -40.54
C ASP A 40 12.98 25.51 -40.90
N ASN A 41 13.31 25.53 -42.19
CA ASN A 41 14.70 25.50 -42.68
C ASN A 41 15.63 26.58 -42.06
N PRO A 42 15.28 27.88 -42.04
CA PRO A 42 16.12 28.88 -41.38
C PRO A 42 16.22 28.69 -39.86
N ARG A 43 15.18 28.16 -39.19
CA ARG A 43 15.23 27.86 -37.74
C ARG A 43 16.27 26.77 -37.43
N ARG A 44 16.23 25.67 -38.19
CA ARG A 44 17.20 24.58 -38.06
C ARG A 44 18.64 25.06 -38.29
N PHE A 45 18.85 25.88 -39.32
CA PHE A 45 20.17 26.46 -39.58
C PHE A 45 20.64 27.38 -38.44
N CYS A 46 19.77 28.23 -37.89
CA CYS A 46 20.10 29.12 -36.76
C CYS A 46 20.47 28.35 -35.48
N SER A 47 19.91 27.17 -35.26
CA SER A 47 20.31 26.28 -34.16
C SER A 47 21.77 25.82 -34.29
N PHE A 48 22.20 25.46 -35.51
CA PHE A 48 23.61 25.14 -35.76
C PHE A 48 24.51 26.35 -35.64
N ALA A 49 24.08 27.52 -36.12
CA ALA A 49 24.82 28.78 -35.96
C ALA A 49 25.04 29.11 -34.47
N SER A 50 24.03 28.92 -33.62
CA SER A 50 24.14 29.14 -32.16
C SER A 50 25.15 28.20 -31.50
N ARG A 51 25.14 26.92 -31.88
CA ARG A 51 26.12 25.93 -31.40
C ARG A 51 27.54 26.23 -31.90
N LEU A 52 27.67 26.65 -33.17
CA LEU A 52 28.92 27.10 -33.77
C LEU A 52 29.48 28.32 -33.03
N GLN A 53 28.64 29.28 -32.66
CA GLN A 53 29.03 30.45 -31.88
C GLN A 53 29.67 30.07 -30.55
N PHE A 54 29.08 29.12 -29.82
CA PHE A 54 29.61 28.64 -28.55
C PHE A 54 30.98 27.95 -28.72
N ILE A 55 31.11 27.09 -29.74
CA ILE A 55 32.37 26.39 -30.05
C ILE A 55 33.48 27.40 -30.39
N LEU A 56 33.18 28.39 -31.23
CA LEU A 56 34.16 29.40 -31.63
C LEU A 56 34.55 30.31 -30.45
N GLN A 57 33.61 30.69 -29.58
CA GLN A 57 33.91 31.46 -28.37
C GLN A 57 34.83 30.69 -27.41
N GLN A 58 34.62 29.38 -27.25
CA GLN A 58 35.50 28.54 -26.42
C GLN A 58 36.88 28.36 -27.04
N LEU A 59 36.96 28.12 -28.36
CA LEU A 59 38.22 27.93 -29.09
C LEU A 59 39.09 29.19 -29.10
N LEU A 60 38.46 30.37 -29.19
CA LEU A 60 39.14 31.67 -29.12
C LEU A 60 39.56 32.03 -27.68
N ARG A 61 38.84 31.57 -26.64
CA ARG A 61 39.23 31.77 -25.23
C ARG A 61 40.37 30.86 -24.78
N SER A 62 40.50 29.67 -25.36
CA SER A 62 41.54 28.70 -25.01
C SER A 62 42.90 28.98 -25.67
N SER A 63 42.97 29.91 -26.63
CA SER A 63 44.19 30.22 -27.39
C SER A 63 44.77 31.58 -26.96
N PRO A 64 46.09 31.69 -26.68
CA PRO A 64 46.71 32.93 -26.21
C PRO A 64 46.73 34.05 -27.26
N SER A 65 46.67 33.70 -28.55
CA SER A 65 46.37 34.64 -29.66
C SER A 65 45.68 33.89 -30.82
N PRO A 66 44.87 34.56 -31.66
CA PRO A 66 44.26 33.93 -32.84
C PRO A 66 45.30 33.42 -33.85
N GLU A 67 46.53 33.92 -33.77
CA GLU A 67 47.66 33.57 -34.62
C GLU A 67 48.42 32.32 -34.16
N SER A 68 48.20 31.87 -32.91
CA SER A 68 48.83 30.64 -32.38
C SER A 68 48.07 29.37 -32.75
N LEU A 69 46.98 29.46 -33.50
CA LEU A 69 46.18 28.32 -33.94
C LEU A 69 46.91 27.52 -35.05
N PRO A 70 46.75 26.19 -35.09
CA PRO A 70 47.31 25.36 -36.17
C PRO A 70 46.86 25.83 -37.56
N ALA A 71 47.70 25.63 -38.58
CA ALA A 71 47.40 26.03 -39.96
C ALA A 71 46.08 25.41 -40.50
N ALA A 72 45.74 24.20 -40.07
CA ALA A 72 44.47 23.55 -40.35
C ALA A 72 43.27 24.32 -39.76
N ALA A 73 43.39 24.79 -38.51
CA ALA A 73 42.36 25.58 -37.84
C ALA A 73 42.20 26.97 -38.47
N LEU A 74 43.30 27.62 -38.86
CA LEU A 74 43.26 28.89 -39.60
C LEU A 74 42.56 28.75 -40.96
N THR A 75 42.76 27.62 -41.64
CA THR A 75 42.10 27.32 -42.92
C THR A 75 40.61 27.04 -42.70
N ALA A 76 40.26 26.29 -41.66
CA ALA A 76 38.88 26.02 -41.27
C ALA A 76 38.11 27.31 -40.97
N LEU A 77 38.70 28.24 -40.21
CA LEU A 77 38.06 29.52 -39.89
C LEU A 77 37.79 30.37 -41.14
N LYS A 78 38.70 30.39 -42.12
CA LYS A 78 38.45 31.10 -43.40
C LYS A 78 37.33 30.45 -44.20
N GLY A 79 37.29 29.13 -44.25
CA GLY A 79 36.22 28.37 -44.91
C GLY A 79 34.86 28.59 -44.25
N ILE A 80 34.80 28.51 -42.92
CA ILE A 80 33.60 28.80 -42.13
C ILE A 80 33.12 30.23 -42.38
N SER A 81 34.01 31.23 -42.38
CA SER A 81 33.65 32.63 -42.67
C SER A 81 32.97 32.78 -44.03
N ALA A 82 33.55 32.19 -45.09
CA ALA A 82 33.00 32.28 -46.43
C ALA A 82 31.63 31.60 -46.54
N ASP A 83 31.50 30.34 -46.11
CA ASP A 83 30.25 29.59 -46.26
C ASP A 83 29.15 30.08 -45.32
N LEU A 84 29.50 30.53 -44.11
CA LEU A 84 28.54 31.09 -43.15
C LEU A 84 27.96 32.42 -43.63
N SER A 85 28.76 33.27 -44.28
CA SER A 85 28.26 34.54 -44.83
C SER A 85 27.17 34.32 -45.90
N VAL A 86 27.40 33.38 -46.82
CA VAL A 86 26.43 33.02 -47.87
C VAL A 86 25.19 32.36 -47.27
N ALA A 87 25.37 31.51 -46.26
CA ALA A 87 24.25 30.89 -45.57
C ALA A 87 23.43 31.91 -44.75
N ALA A 88 24.08 32.91 -44.16
CA ALA A 88 23.44 34.03 -43.47
C ALA A 88 22.61 34.88 -44.45
N ASP A 89 23.15 35.17 -45.63
CA ASP A 89 22.41 35.85 -46.70
C ASP A 89 21.16 35.05 -47.11
N ALA A 90 21.30 33.75 -47.34
CA ALA A 90 20.19 32.86 -47.70
C ALA A 90 19.12 32.78 -46.58
N ALA A 91 19.53 32.66 -45.32
CA ALA A 91 18.63 32.66 -44.17
C ALA A 91 17.94 34.02 -43.99
N SER A 92 18.63 35.13 -44.28
CA SER A 92 18.05 36.47 -44.18
C SER A 92 16.91 36.70 -45.17
N LEU A 93 16.93 36.05 -46.34
CA LEU A 93 15.85 36.11 -47.32
C LEU A 93 14.53 35.53 -46.78
N TYR A 94 14.56 34.58 -45.85
CA TYR A 94 13.36 34.04 -45.20
C TYR A 94 12.66 35.03 -44.25
N SER A 95 13.35 36.10 -43.83
CA SER A 95 12.82 37.10 -42.89
C SER A 95 12.62 38.48 -43.53
N LYS A 96 13.49 38.87 -44.46
CA LYS A 96 13.49 40.20 -45.10
C LYS A 96 12.59 40.29 -46.34
N ARG A 97 12.21 39.16 -46.93
CA ARG A 97 11.37 39.10 -48.14
C ARG A 97 9.97 38.58 -47.81
N SER A 98 9.02 38.85 -48.70
CA SER A 98 7.66 38.32 -48.64
C SER A 98 7.65 36.79 -48.62
N LYS A 99 6.63 36.23 -47.96
CA LYS A 99 6.46 34.78 -47.91
C LYS A 99 6.29 34.16 -49.31
N ILE A 100 5.68 34.89 -50.25
CA ILE A 100 5.52 34.46 -51.65
C ILE A 100 6.89 34.38 -52.34
N PHE A 101 7.80 35.33 -52.11
CA PHE A 101 9.15 35.27 -52.64
C PHE A 101 9.89 34.00 -52.18
N VAL A 102 9.74 33.66 -50.90
CA VAL A 102 10.32 32.44 -50.33
C VAL A 102 9.74 31.18 -50.99
N LEU A 103 8.42 31.12 -51.22
CA LEU A 103 7.78 29.99 -51.91
C LEU A 103 8.21 29.87 -53.37
N VAL A 104 8.38 30.99 -54.08
CA VAL A 104 8.88 31.00 -55.47
C VAL A 104 10.32 30.50 -55.54
N ASN A 105 11.13 30.75 -54.51
CA ASN A 105 12.55 30.41 -54.46
C ASN A 105 12.90 29.28 -53.46
N CYS A 106 11.91 28.49 -53.03
CA CYS A 106 12.10 27.53 -51.92
C CYS A 106 13.17 26.46 -52.24
N ARG A 107 13.19 25.94 -53.46
CA ARG A 107 14.19 24.95 -53.91
C ARG A 107 15.61 25.52 -53.88
N SER A 108 15.82 26.74 -54.37
CA SER A 108 17.15 27.35 -54.42
C SER A 108 17.64 27.77 -53.03
N LEU A 109 16.75 28.31 -52.18
CA LEU A 109 17.09 28.69 -50.81
C LEU A 109 17.41 27.44 -49.96
N CYS A 110 16.59 26.39 -50.08
CA CYS A 110 16.83 25.11 -49.42
C CYS A 110 18.14 24.46 -49.87
N GLY A 111 18.40 24.43 -51.19
CA GLY A 111 19.64 23.90 -51.74
C GLY A 111 20.87 24.68 -51.28
N SER A 112 20.77 26.01 -51.22
CA SER A 112 21.85 26.88 -50.72
C SER A 112 22.17 26.60 -49.25
N LEU A 113 21.16 26.51 -48.37
CA LEU A 113 21.38 26.17 -46.96
C LEU A 113 21.95 24.76 -46.79
N GLN A 114 21.48 23.78 -47.57
CA GLN A 114 22.01 22.40 -47.54
C GLN A 114 23.49 22.35 -47.92
N GLU A 115 23.86 23.00 -49.04
CA GLU A 115 25.23 23.03 -49.54
C GLU A 115 26.17 23.70 -48.53
N ARG A 116 25.80 24.88 -48.02
CA ARG A 116 26.64 25.64 -47.08
C ARG A 116 26.72 24.96 -45.71
N THR A 117 25.65 24.34 -45.22
CA THR A 117 25.68 23.56 -43.96
C THR A 117 26.65 22.38 -44.07
N SER A 118 26.63 21.70 -45.21
CA SER A 118 27.54 20.57 -45.48
C SER A 118 28.99 21.04 -45.59
N ALA A 119 29.23 22.20 -46.23
CA ALA A 119 30.54 22.81 -46.33
C ALA A 119 31.10 23.24 -44.96
N ILE A 120 30.30 23.93 -44.14
CA ILE A 120 30.65 24.31 -42.75
C ILE A 120 30.99 23.06 -41.92
N ALA A 121 30.23 21.99 -42.06
CA ALA A 121 30.50 20.74 -41.36
C ALA A 121 31.85 20.10 -41.74
N ASN A 122 32.26 20.23 -43.00
CA ASN A 122 33.57 19.78 -43.47
C ASN A 122 34.70 20.65 -42.93
N TRP A 123 34.51 21.97 -42.84
CA TRP A 123 35.48 22.85 -42.20
C TRP A 123 35.61 22.61 -40.70
N LEU A 124 34.49 22.36 -40.00
CA LEU A 124 34.47 21.99 -38.58
C LEU A 124 35.30 20.73 -38.30
N ALA A 125 35.30 19.76 -39.21
CA ALA A 125 36.09 18.53 -39.07
C ALA A 125 37.61 18.76 -39.10
N LEU A 126 38.07 19.93 -39.56
CA LEU A 126 39.48 20.33 -39.55
C LEU A 126 39.89 21.08 -38.28
N LEU A 127 38.93 21.40 -37.39
CA LEU A 127 39.22 22.00 -36.09
C LEU A 127 39.58 20.89 -35.09
N ASP A 128 40.84 20.82 -34.71
CA ASP A 128 41.32 19.97 -33.62
C ASP A 128 41.54 20.81 -32.34
N SER A 129 41.23 20.22 -31.20
CA SER A 129 41.30 20.85 -29.88
C SER A 129 41.91 19.87 -28.88
N ASP A 130 42.82 20.35 -28.04
CA ASP A 130 43.43 19.57 -26.95
C ASP A 130 42.46 19.32 -25.78
N LEU A 131 41.38 20.11 -25.69
CA LEU A 131 40.30 19.91 -24.71
C LEU A 131 39.34 18.79 -25.19
N PRO A 132 39.20 17.68 -24.44
CA PRO A 132 38.35 16.54 -24.84
C PRO A 132 36.89 16.92 -25.06
N ASP A 133 36.34 17.79 -24.19
CA ASP A 133 34.95 18.22 -24.25
C ASP A 133 34.66 19.09 -25.48
N LEU A 134 35.59 19.98 -25.83
CA LEU A 134 35.45 20.83 -27.02
C LEU A 134 35.62 20.01 -28.30
N ARG A 135 36.56 19.06 -28.31
CA ARG A 135 36.74 18.10 -29.42
C ARG A 135 35.47 17.28 -29.68
N LYS A 136 34.84 16.77 -28.61
CA LYS A 136 33.56 16.05 -28.72
C LYS A 136 32.45 16.96 -29.28
N ARG A 137 32.31 18.19 -28.78
CA ARG A 137 31.30 19.16 -29.28
C ARG A 137 31.50 19.52 -30.75
N ILE A 138 32.74 19.68 -31.21
CA ILE A 138 33.09 19.93 -32.62
C ILE A 138 32.68 18.74 -33.49
N ALA A 139 33.06 17.52 -33.08
CA ALA A 139 32.73 16.30 -33.80
C ALA A 139 31.21 16.05 -33.87
N ASP A 140 30.49 16.29 -32.77
CA ASP A 140 29.04 16.18 -32.70
C ASP A 140 28.37 17.20 -33.64
N LEU A 141 28.76 18.48 -33.60
CA LEU A 141 28.19 19.50 -34.49
C LEU A 141 28.48 19.21 -35.97
N SER A 142 29.71 18.80 -36.31
CA SER A 142 30.07 18.41 -37.68
C SER A 142 29.21 17.24 -38.17
N ARG A 143 29.01 16.21 -37.34
CA ARG A 143 28.16 15.06 -37.68
C ARG A 143 26.70 15.48 -37.87
N ASP A 144 26.15 16.26 -36.95
CA ASP A 144 24.75 16.71 -37.00
C ASP A 144 24.49 17.56 -38.26
N MET A 145 25.40 18.48 -38.59
CA MET A 145 25.29 19.30 -39.81
C MET A 145 25.40 18.45 -41.10
N LYS A 146 26.20 17.36 -41.11
CA LYS A 146 26.28 16.43 -42.25
C LYS A 146 25.04 15.57 -42.42
N GLN A 147 24.40 15.18 -41.32
CA GLN A 147 23.21 14.32 -41.34
C GLN A 147 21.93 15.12 -41.59
N THR A 148 21.97 16.45 -41.43
CA THR A 148 20.78 17.29 -41.63
C THR A 148 20.37 17.35 -43.08
N GLN A 149 19.07 17.17 -43.31
CA GLN A 149 18.42 17.45 -44.58
C GLN A 149 17.47 18.64 -44.41
N PHE A 150 17.75 19.71 -45.15
CA PHE A 150 16.79 20.77 -45.42
C PHE A 150 15.89 20.27 -46.55
N THR A 151 14.58 20.28 -46.32
CA THR A 151 13.59 19.80 -47.27
C THR A 151 12.62 20.92 -47.60
N VAL A 152 12.14 20.91 -48.84
CA VAL A 152 10.95 21.67 -49.24
C VAL A 152 9.76 20.77 -48.95
N THR A 153 8.79 21.25 -48.18
CA THR A 153 7.60 20.46 -47.86
C THR A 153 6.80 20.19 -49.14
N GLU A 154 6.03 19.10 -49.17
CA GLU A 154 5.19 18.78 -50.34
C GLU A 154 4.24 19.93 -50.72
N ASN A 155 3.75 20.68 -49.73
CA ASN A 155 2.88 21.84 -49.96
C ASN A 155 3.65 23.02 -50.57
N GLU A 156 4.83 23.36 -50.06
CA GLU A 156 5.71 24.40 -50.64
C GLU A 156 6.13 24.04 -52.07
N GLU A 157 6.46 22.77 -52.30
CA GLU A 157 6.90 22.24 -53.58
C GLU A 157 5.77 22.26 -54.62
N ARG A 158 4.56 21.92 -54.19
CA ARG A 158 3.34 21.99 -55.00
C ARG A 158 3.01 23.43 -55.39
N VAL A 159 3.06 24.37 -54.43
CA VAL A 159 2.83 25.80 -54.70
C VAL A 159 3.92 26.37 -55.60
N HIS A 160 5.19 26.03 -55.36
CA HIS A 160 6.30 26.41 -56.23
C HIS A 160 6.06 25.96 -57.68
N CYS A 161 5.70 24.69 -57.90
CA CYS A 161 5.39 24.18 -59.24
C CYS A 161 4.18 24.88 -59.88
N THR A 162 3.14 25.15 -59.09
CA THR A 162 1.93 25.84 -59.55
C THR A 162 2.24 27.29 -59.96
N LEU A 163 2.96 28.04 -59.14
CA LEU A 163 3.38 29.41 -59.45
C LEU A 163 4.29 29.46 -60.69
N GLN A 164 5.24 28.54 -60.82
CA GLN A 164 6.10 28.45 -62.01
C GLN A 164 5.30 28.16 -63.28
N LYS A 165 4.28 27.30 -63.23
CA LYS A 165 3.37 27.01 -64.35
C LYS A 165 2.52 28.24 -64.72
N GLU A 166 2.04 28.99 -63.73
CA GLU A 166 1.32 30.25 -63.97
C GLU A 166 2.20 31.32 -64.64
N GLY A 167 3.47 31.40 -64.26
CA GLY A 167 4.46 32.28 -64.88
C GLY A 167 4.72 31.99 -66.38
N GLN A 168 4.24 30.87 -66.92
CA GLN A 168 4.33 30.51 -68.34
C GLN A 168 3.18 31.10 -69.19
N GLY A 169 2.18 31.76 -68.58
CA GLY A 169 1.19 32.57 -69.30
C GLY A 169 0.04 31.80 -69.97
N ARG A 170 -0.31 30.59 -69.48
CA ARG A 170 -1.47 29.84 -69.98
C ARG A 170 -2.79 30.42 -69.44
N ARG A 171 -3.85 30.45 -70.26
CA ARG A 171 -5.21 30.78 -69.78
C ARG A 171 -5.72 29.66 -68.86
N THR A 172 -5.96 29.98 -67.59
CA THR A 172 -6.51 29.05 -66.59
C THR A 172 -7.99 29.31 -66.32
N SER A 173 -8.77 28.24 -66.11
CA SER A 173 -10.21 28.31 -65.79
C SER A 173 -10.45 28.90 -64.39
N LYS A 174 -11.67 29.38 -64.10
CA LYS A 174 -12.01 29.92 -62.77
C LYS A 174 -11.75 28.93 -61.63
N ALA A 175 -12.05 27.64 -61.84
CA ALA A 175 -11.77 26.59 -60.85
C ALA A 175 -10.27 26.43 -60.57
N VAL A 176 -9.43 26.50 -61.60
CA VAL A 176 -7.97 26.44 -61.45
C VAL A 176 -7.43 27.70 -60.75
N GLN A 177 -7.99 28.88 -61.06
CA GLN A 177 -7.66 30.13 -60.37
C GLN A 177 -8.00 30.09 -58.87
N SER A 178 -9.17 29.56 -58.50
CA SER A 178 -9.53 29.35 -57.10
C SER A 178 -8.65 28.31 -56.40
N ALA A 179 -8.27 27.23 -57.07
CA ALA A 179 -7.34 26.24 -56.53
C ALA A 179 -5.95 26.84 -56.26
N ILE A 180 -5.43 27.69 -57.16
CA ILE A 180 -4.16 28.41 -56.98
C ILE A 180 -4.22 29.31 -55.75
N ILE A 181 -5.33 30.05 -55.56
CA ILE A 181 -5.50 30.91 -54.38
C ILE A 181 -5.60 30.08 -53.09
N MET A 182 -6.37 28.99 -53.09
CA MET A 182 -6.48 28.11 -51.92
C MET A 182 -5.13 27.46 -51.56
N ASP A 183 -4.36 27.01 -52.56
CA ASP A 183 -3.04 26.43 -52.34
C ASP A 183 -2.04 27.46 -51.82
N LEU A 184 -2.07 28.67 -52.37
CA LEU A 184 -1.24 29.78 -51.91
C LEU A 184 -1.61 30.20 -50.48
N ALA A 185 -2.91 30.36 -50.17
CA ALA A 185 -3.40 30.69 -48.84
C ALA A 185 -2.98 29.63 -47.80
N ARG A 186 -3.14 28.34 -48.14
CA ARG A 186 -2.72 27.22 -47.30
C ARG A 186 -1.21 27.22 -47.04
N ALA A 187 -0.38 27.53 -48.04
CA ALA A 187 1.08 27.61 -47.85
C ALA A 187 1.51 28.85 -47.03
N LEU A 188 0.77 29.95 -47.14
CA LEU A 188 1.03 31.21 -46.42
C LEU A 188 0.46 31.23 -44.99
N GLY A 189 -0.41 30.27 -44.66
CA GLY A 189 -1.10 30.19 -43.37
C GLY A 189 -2.24 31.19 -43.25
N ILE A 190 -2.83 31.60 -44.38
CA ILE A 190 -3.91 32.59 -44.46
C ILE A 190 -5.23 31.85 -44.73
N GLU A 191 -6.32 32.30 -44.12
CA GLU A 191 -7.66 31.79 -44.42
C GLU A 191 -8.04 32.10 -45.87
N SER A 192 -8.64 31.12 -46.57
CA SER A 192 -8.86 31.19 -48.02
C SER A 192 -9.82 32.31 -48.47
N ASP A 193 -10.61 32.87 -47.55
CA ASP A 193 -11.55 33.97 -47.75
C ASP A 193 -10.99 35.34 -47.34
N ASN A 194 -9.83 35.40 -46.66
CA ASN A 194 -9.16 36.64 -46.27
C ASN A 194 -8.40 37.27 -47.46
N TYR A 195 -9.18 37.85 -48.38
CA TYR A 195 -8.66 38.53 -49.56
C TYR A 195 -7.69 39.68 -49.21
N SER A 196 -7.97 40.42 -48.14
CA SER A 196 -7.14 41.55 -47.71
C SER A 196 -5.70 41.14 -47.45
N GLU A 197 -5.50 40.05 -46.72
CA GLU A 197 -4.15 39.59 -46.34
C GLU A 197 -3.42 38.92 -47.50
N LEU A 198 -4.14 38.17 -48.36
CA LEU A 198 -3.58 37.66 -49.62
C LEU A 198 -3.16 38.78 -50.57
N SER A 199 -3.98 39.83 -50.69
CA SER A 199 -3.66 41.02 -51.49
C SER A 199 -2.43 41.74 -50.92
N GLU A 200 -2.33 41.84 -49.60
CA GLU A 200 -1.15 42.40 -48.92
C GLU A 200 0.11 41.58 -49.20
N GLN A 201 0.06 40.25 -49.13
CA GLN A 201 1.22 39.40 -49.47
C GLN A 201 1.66 39.55 -50.93
N VAL A 202 0.73 39.71 -51.87
CA VAL A 202 1.07 39.98 -53.28
C VAL A 202 1.65 41.37 -53.48
N LYS A 203 1.21 42.38 -52.71
CA LYS A 203 1.86 43.70 -52.67
C LYS A 203 3.28 43.62 -52.13
N LEU A 204 3.51 42.90 -51.03
CA LEU A 204 4.85 42.68 -50.48
C LEU A 204 5.76 41.96 -51.50
N PHE A 205 5.22 40.98 -52.23
CA PHE A 205 5.95 40.33 -53.31
C PHE A 205 6.27 41.30 -54.47
N LYS A 206 5.35 42.20 -54.81
CA LYS A 206 5.60 43.26 -55.78
C LYS A 206 6.73 44.18 -55.33
N ASP A 207 6.73 44.58 -54.06
CA ASP A 207 7.75 45.45 -53.47
C ASP A 207 9.12 44.77 -53.51
N ASP A 208 9.20 43.47 -53.22
CA ASP A 208 10.43 42.68 -53.33
C ASP A 208 11.04 42.70 -54.74
N LEU A 209 10.17 42.70 -55.76
CA LEU A 209 10.54 42.62 -57.16
C LEU A 209 10.89 43.97 -57.80
N THR A 210 10.64 45.10 -57.12
CA THR A 210 11.03 46.44 -57.60
C THR A 210 12.53 46.58 -57.87
N ARG A 211 13.35 45.73 -57.21
CA ARG A 211 14.82 45.66 -57.38
C ARG A 211 15.30 44.34 -58.02
N SER A 212 14.41 43.40 -58.36
CA SER A 212 14.75 42.12 -58.99
C SER A 212 14.66 42.19 -60.52
N ASN A 213 15.62 41.58 -61.21
CA ASN A 213 15.66 41.46 -62.68
C ASN A 213 15.09 40.12 -63.20
N SER A 214 14.52 39.27 -62.33
CA SER A 214 13.99 37.97 -62.75
C SER A 214 12.72 38.11 -63.58
N ILE A 215 12.81 37.74 -64.86
CA ILE A 215 11.66 37.75 -65.79
C ILE A 215 10.58 36.77 -65.33
N SER A 216 10.98 35.61 -64.78
CA SER A 216 10.05 34.58 -64.31
C SER A 216 9.22 35.06 -63.12
N GLU A 217 9.84 35.70 -62.12
CA GLU A 217 9.15 36.22 -60.93
C GLU A 217 8.14 37.32 -61.30
N ARG A 218 8.49 38.21 -62.25
CA ARG A 218 7.57 39.25 -62.74
C ARG A 218 6.37 38.67 -63.47
N ARG A 219 6.54 37.58 -64.23
CA ARG A 219 5.40 36.89 -64.87
C ARG A 219 4.47 36.24 -63.84
N ILE A 220 5.02 35.66 -62.78
CA ILE A 220 4.25 35.11 -61.67
C ILE A 220 3.44 36.22 -60.99
N LEU A 221 4.06 37.36 -60.68
CA LEU A 221 3.39 38.52 -60.10
C LEU A 221 2.21 38.98 -60.96
N VAL A 222 2.42 39.17 -62.27
CA VAL A 222 1.36 39.59 -63.20
C VAL A 222 0.21 38.57 -63.24
N SER A 223 0.49 37.27 -63.18
CA SER A 223 -0.57 36.26 -63.11
C SER A 223 -1.31 36.32 -61.77
N LEU A 224 -0.61 36.49 -60.65
CA LEU A 224 -1.23 36.61 -59.32
C LEU A 224 -2.09 37.87 -59.19
N GLU A 225 -1.63 39.03 -59.67
CA GLU A 225 -2.42 40.27 -59.71
C GLU A 225 -3.71 40.08 -60.54
N ARG A 226 -3.61 39.40 -61.69
CA ARG A 226 -4.76 39.06 -62.55
C ARG A 226 -5.74 38.08 -61.89
N ILE A 227 -5.22 37.06 -61.19
CA ILE A 227 -6.06 36.08 -60.49
C ILE A 227 -6.80 36.77 -59.34
N LEU A 228 -6.09 37.58 -58.54
CA LEU A 228 -6.68 38.36 -57.44
C LEU A 228 -7.69 39.39 -57.93
N SER A 229 -7.50 40.04 -59.08
CA SER A 229 -8.49 40.96 -59.65
C SER A 229 -9.75 40.26 -60.12
N ASN A 230 -9.65 39.00 -60.56
CA ASN A 230 -10.81 38.18 -60.92
C ASN A 230 -11.57 37.67 -59.68
N TRP A 231 -10.87 37.55 -58.55
CA TRP A 231 -11.39 37.09 -57.26
C TRP A 231 -12.04 38.21 -56.44
N SER A 232 -11.65 39.47 -56.63
CA SER A 232 -12.27 40.63 -55.97
C SER A 232 -13.64 41.01 -56.52
N VAL A 233 -14.05 40.42 -57.65
CA VAL A 233 -15.40 40.62 -58.21
C VAL A 233 -16.36 39.70 -57.46
N GLN A 234 -17.02 40.23 -56.43
CA GLN A 234 -18.19 39.60 -55.82
C GLN A 234 -19.24 39.33 -56.92
N PRO A 235 -19.80 38.12 -57.05
CA PRO A 235 -21.06 37.97 -57.74
C PRO A 235 -22.13 38.66 -56.88
N ASP A 236 -22.73 39.73 -57.42
CA ASP A 236 -24.00 40.26 -56.94
C ASP A 236 -25.05 39.15 -57.05
N ILE A 237 -25.20 38.38 -55.98
CA ILE A 237 -26.44 37.66 -55.71
C ILE A 237 -27.14 38.49 -54.65
N VAL A 238 -28.04 39.34 -55.14
CA VAL A 238 -29.12 39.93 -54.36
C VAL A 238 -29.80 38.77 -53.63
N ALA A 239 -29.54 38.64 -52.32
CA ALA A 239 -30.36 37.82 -51.47
C ALA A 239 -31.76 38.46 -51.44
N PRO A 240 -32.81 37.79 -51.94
CA PRO A 240 -34.15 38.21 -51.62
C PRO A 240 -34.30 37.99 -50.12
N THR A 241 -34.58 39.06 -49.39
CA THR A 241 -35.22 38.99 -48.08
C THR A 241 -36.55 38.26 -48.27
N LEU A 242 -36.53 36.95 -48.08
CA LEU A 242 -37.73 36.17 -47.86
C LEU A 242 -37.67 35.75 -46.39
N ASP A 243 -38.50 36.42 -45.61
CA ASP A 243 -38.99 35.91 -44.34
C ASP A 243 -39.48 34.47 -44.58
N PHE A 244 -38.72 33.51 -44.06
CA PHE A 244 -39.20 32.15 -43.86
C PHE A 244 -38.97 31.81 -42.40
N ASP A 245 -40.09 31.53 -41.74
CA ASP A 245 -40.17 31.09 -40.36
C ASP A 245 -39.23 29.91 -40.09
N PHE A 246 -38.55 29.97 -38.95
CA PHE A 246 -37.60 28.97 -38.50
C PHE A 246 -38.34 27.65 -38.14
N GLU A 247 -38.34 26.71 -39.08
CA GLU A 247 -38.56 25.28 -38.80
C GLU A 247 -37.21 24.52 -38.85
N ASP A 248 -36.62 24.39 -37.66
CA ASP A 248 -35.82 23.31 -37.04
C ASP A 248 -34.92 22.29 -37.80
N ASP A 249 -34.64 22.39 -39.11
CA ASP A 249 -33.85 21.35 -39.82
C ASP A 249 -32.60 21.80 -40.63
N ALA A 250 -32.19 23.08 -40.56
CA ALA A 250 -31.23 23.65 -41.53
C ALA A 250 -29.84 24.08 -40.99
N ALA A 251 -29.19 23.30 -40.13
CA ALA A 251 -27.81 23.60 -39.69
C ALA A 251 -26.70 22.98 -40.57
N GLN A 252 -27.04 22.17 -41.58
CA GLN A 252 -26.08 21.49 -42.45
C GLN A 252 -26.46 21.65 -43.93
N ILE A 253 -25.50 22.01 -44.78
CA ILE A 253 -25.70 22.12 -46.23
C ILE A 253 -25.90 20.70 -46.77
N SER A 254 -27.08 20.40 -47.31
CA SER A 254 -27.37 19.10 -47.91
C SER A 254 -26.39 18.78 -49.06
N PRO A 255 -25.93 17.52 -49.21
CA PRO A 255 -25.05 17.17 -50.31
C PRO A 255 -25.78 17.33 -51.65
N PHE A 256 -25.10 17.95 -52.63
CA PHE A 256 -25.64 18.03 -53.99
C PHE A 256 -25.79 16.62 -54.58
N LYS A 257 -26.84 16.38 -55.37
CA LYS A 257 -27.10 15.06 -55.98
C LYS A 257 -25.89 14.49 -56.73
N ASN A 258 -25.09 15.37 -57.35
CA ASN A 258 -23.90 14.99 -58.12
C ASN A 258 -22.71 14.56 -57.25
N PHE A 259 -22.78 14.78 -55.92
CA PHE A 259 -21.76 14.34 -54.97
C PHE A 259 -22.02 12.91 -54.49
N LEU A 260 -23.24 12.40 -54.69
CA LEU A 260 -23.63 11.08 -54.25
C LEU A 260 -23.23 10.04 -55.30
N CYS A 261 -22.58 8.98 -54.84
CA CYS A 261 -22.30 7.82 -55.67
C CYS A 261 -23.64 7.15 -56.06
N PRO A 262 -23.92 6.89 -57.35
CA PRO A 262 -25.16 6.25 -57.76
C PRO A 262 -25.35 4.82 -57.24
N LEU A 263 -24.26 4.14 -56.88
CA LEU A 263 -24.28 2.79 -56.31
C LEU A 263 -24.53 2.81 -54.80
N THR A 264 -23.69 3.51 -54.04
CA THR A 264 -23.77 3.51 -52.56
C THR A 264 -24.80 4.48 -52.01
N LYS A 265 -25.21 5.48 -52.80
CA LYS A 265 -26.04 6.62 -52.39
C LYS A 265 -25.41 7.52 -51.31
N GLU A 266 -24.11 7.35 -51.07
CA GLU A 266 -23.33 8.15 -50.12
C GLU A 266 -22.44 9.17 -50.86
N VAL A 267 -22.00 10.21 -50.15
CA VAL A 267 -21.07 11.22 -50.69
C VAL A 267 -19.75 10.54 -51.08
N MET A 268 -19.31 10.74 -52.32
CA MET A 268 -18.06 10.17 -52.84
C MET A 268 -16.85 10.76 -52.10
N LYS A 269 -15.96 9.90 -51.59
CA LYS A 269 -14.65 10.26 -51.03
C LYS A 269 -13.58 10.24 -52.13
N ASP A 270 -13.64 9.28 -53.04
CA ASP A 270 -12.76 9.18 -54.22
C ASP A 270 -13.60 9.10 -55.50
N PRO A 271 -14.13 10.24 -56.00
CA PRO A 271 -14.96 10.25 -57.19
C PRO A 271 -14.15 9.92 -58.44
N VAL A 272 -14.51 8.83 -59.10
CA VAL A 272 -13.98 8.39 -60.40
C VAL A 272 -15.03 8.50 -61.49
N VAL A 273 -14.61 8.89 -62.69
CA VAL A 273 -15.48 8.98 -63.87
C VAL A 273 -15.22 7.82 -64.83
N LEU A 274 -16.30 7.20 -65.29
CA LEU A 274 -16.27 6.16 -66.32
C LEU A 274 -16.30 6.75 -67.74
N GLU A 275 -16.06 5.90 -68.75
CA GLU A 275 -16.27 6.25 -70.17
C GLU A 275 -17.71 6.77 -70.43
N SER A 276 -18.69 6.25 -69.69
CA SER A 276 -20.09 6.69 -69.72
C SER A 276 -20.33 8.09 -69.13
N SER A 277 -19.28 8.80 -68.71
CA SER A 277 -19.32 10.14 -68.09
C SER A 277 -20.11 10.21 -66.78
N GLN A 278 -20.37 9.06 -66.15
CA GLN A 278 -20.98 8.98 -64.81
C GLN A 278 -19.89 8.86 -63.74
N ASN A 279 -20.12 9.48 -62.59
CA ASN A 279 -19.19 9.48 -61.46
C ASN A 279 -19.62 8.45 -60.41
N TYR A 280 -18.65 7.74 -59.84
CA TYR A 280 -18.87 6.76 -58.79
C TYR A 280 -17.78 6.88 -57.74
N GLU A 281 -18.06 6.38 -56.54
CA GLU A 281 -17.01 6.05 -55.58
C GLU A 281 -16.13 4.92 -56.15
N ARG A 282 -14.81 5.08 -56.10
CA ARG A 282 -13.86 4.12 -56.71
C ARG A 282 -14.12 2.69 -56.25
N THR A 283 -14.12 2.47 -54.95
CA THR A 283 -14.26 1.12 -54.37
C THR A 283 -15.60 0.47 -54.75
N ALA A 284 -16.67 1.27 -54.81
CA ALA A 284 -18.00 0.78 -55.15
C ALA A 284 -18.10 0.34 -56.61
N ILE A 285 -17.47 1.07 -57.53
CA ILE A 285 -17.51 0.72 -58.96
C ILE A 285 -16.54 -0.42 -59.30
N GLU A 286 -15.39 -0.50 -58.62
CA GLU A 286 -14.48 -1.65 -58.72
C GLU A 286 -15.17 -2.94 -58.27
N TYR A 287 -15.84 -2.92 -57.11
CA TYR A 287 -16.63 -4.06 -56.64
C TYR A 287 -17.75 -4.47 -57.61
N TRP A 288 -18.42 -3.49 -58.23
CA TRP A 288 -19.42 -3.76 -59.25
C TRP A 288 -18.82 -4.47 -60.47
N PHE A 289 -17.64 -4.06 -60.92
CA PHE A 289 -16.94 -4.72 -62.03
C PHE A 289 -16.55 -6.15 -61.68
N GLU A 290 -15.99 -6.37 -60.49
CA GLU A 290 -15.66 -7.72 -60.00
C GLU A 290 -16.88 -8.63 -60.04
N ARG A 291 -18.01 -8.17 -59.50
CA ARG A 291 -19.26 -8.94 -59.47
C ARG A 291 -19.82 -9.24 -60.87
N CYS A 292 -19.72 -8.30 -61.81
CA CYS A 292 -20.11 -8.57 -63.21
C CYS A 292 -19.28 -9.69 -63.82
N ILE A 293 -17.96 -9.68 -63.59
CA ILE A 293 -17.03 -10.68 -64.10
C ILE A 293 -17.31 -12.05 -63.46
N GLU A 294 -17.54 -12.11 -62.15
CA GLU A 294 -17.91 -13.34 -61.44
C GLU A 294 -19.22 -13.96 -61.95
N ASP A 295 -20.21 -13.12 -62.29
CA ASP A 295 -21.50 -13.54 -62.86
C ASP A 295 -21.39 -13.94 -64.35
N GLY A 296 -20.19 -13.91 -64.95
CA GLY A 296 -19.97 -14.22 -66.37
C GLY A 296 -20.54 -13.18 -67.35
N ARG A 297 -20.72 -11.93 -66.88
CA ARG A 297 -21.29 -10.82 -67.66
C ARG A 297 -20.23 -9.77 -67.96
N ASP A 298 -20.35 -9.12 -69.12
CA ASP A 298 -19.49 -7.98 -69.42
C ASP A 298 -19.75 -6.82 -68.45
N PRO A 299 -18.71 -6.12 -67.94
CA PRO A 299 -18.89 -5.00 -67.04
C PRO A 299 -19.68 -3.87 -67.70
N THR A 300 -20.75 -3.45 -67.04
CA THR A 300 -21.66 -2.40 -67.52
C THR A 300 -21.64 -1.20 -66.59
N CYS A 301 -21.89 -0.02 -67.12
CA CYS A 301 -22.17 1.16 -66.32
C CYS A 301 -23.49 0.95 -65.54
N PRO A 302 -23.48 1.00 -64.20
CA PRO A 302 -24.67 0.72 -63.38
C PRO A 302 -25.87 1.61 -63.68
N VAL A 303 -25.63 2.87 -64.03
CA VAL A 303 -26.70 3.86 -64.27
C VAL A 303 -27.19 3.84 -65.71
N THR A 304 -26.30 3.68 -66.69
CA THR A 304 -26.67 3.77 -68.12
C THR A 304 -26.93 2.41 -68.76
N GLY A 305 -26.56 1.31 -68.11
CA GLY A 305 -26.64 -0.05 -68.66
C GLY A 305 -25.67 -0.32 -69.82
N GLN A 306 -24.78 0.63 -70.13
CA GLN A 306 -23.86 0.54 -71.26
C GLN A 306 -22.71 -0.43 -70.94
N VAL A 307 -22.43 -1.40 -71.83
CA VAL A 307 -21.25 -2.26 -71.76
C VAL A 307 -19.99 -1.42 -71.96
N LEU A 308 -19.07 -1.50 -71.00
CA LEU A 308 -17.85 -0.70 -70.97
C LEU A 308 -16.76 -1.35 -71.82
N LYS A 309 -16.10 -0.58 -72.69
CA LYS A 309 -14.99 -1.07 -73.52
C LYS A 309 -13.66 -1.06 -72.77
N SER A 310 -13.57 -0.24 -71.73
CA SER A 310 -12.42 -0.11 -70.84
C SER A 310 -12.89 0.03 -69.39
N LEU A 311 -12.19 -0.61 -68.46
CA LEU A 311 -12.40 -0.49 -67.02
C LEU A 311 -11.50 0.58 -66.39
N GLU A 312 -10.85 1.40 -67.20
CA GLU A 312 -9.98 2.48 -66.73
C GLU A 312 -10.79 3.53 -65.95
N LEU A 313 -10.49 3.67 -64.66
CA LEU A 313 -11.11 4.64 -63.76
C LEU A 313 -10.31 5.94 -63.73
N LYS A 314 -10.88 7.02 -64.28
CA LYS A 314 -10.23 8.34 -64.28
C LYS A 314 -10.64 9.13 -63.03
N PRO A 315 -9.71 9.63 -62.21
CA PRO A 315 -10.05 10.47 -61.05
C PRO A 315 -10.73 11.77 -61.50
N ASN A 316 -11.86 12.12 -60.89
CA ASN A 316 -12.51 13.41 -61.12
C ASN A 316 -12.08 14.43 -60.07
N ILE A 317 -10.89 15.01 -60.29
CA ILE A 317 -10.25 15.96 -59.36
C ILE A 317 -11.14 17.19 -59.10
N GLY A 318 -11.88 17.67 -60.10
CA GLY A 318 -12.78 18.82 -59.95
C GLY A 318 -13.95 18.52 -59.03
N LEU A 319 -14.55 17.32 -59.15
CA LEU A 319 -15.62 16.87 -58.27
C LEU A 319 -15.10 16.59 -56.86
N ALA A 320 -13.92 15.98 -56.73
CA ALA A 320 -13.26 15.77 -55.45
C ALA A 320 -13.02 17.09 -54.71
N GLY A 321 -12.49 18.11 -55.39
CA GLY A 321 -12.29 19.44 -54.79
C GLY A 321 -13.60 20.15 -54.40
N ALA A 322 -14.66 20.01 -55.20
CA ALA A 322 -15.98 20.57 -54.88
C ALA A 322 -16.63 19.88 -53.66
N ILE A 323 -16.47 18.56 -53.55
CA ILE A 323 -16.92 17.79 -52.38
C ILE A 323 -16.13 18.20 -51.13
N GLU A 324 -14.80 18.33 -51.25
CA GLU A 324 -13.93 18.77 -50.15
C GLU A 324 -14.29 20.19 -49.66
N GLU A 325 -14.58 21.11 -50.59
CA GLU A 325 -15.02 22.47 -50.25
C GLU A 325 -16.39 22.48 -49.54
N TRP A 326 -17.33 21.62 -49.96
CA TRP A 326 -18.62 21.44 -49.29
C TRP A 326 -18.46 20.84 -47.90
N ILE A 327 -17.60 19.83 -47.72
CA ILE A 327 -17.24 19.28 -46.41
C ILE A 327 -16.65 20.38 -45.53
N SER A 328 -15.69 21.14 -46.05
CA SER A 328 -15.01 22.23 -45.33
C SER A 328 -16.01 23.27 -44.80
N ARG A 329 -16.98 23.69 -45.63
CA ARG A 329 -18.05 24.63 -45.21
C ARG A 329 -18.97 24.03 -44.15
N ASN A 330 -19.36 22.78 -44.31
CA ASN A 330 -20.20 22.11 -43.31
C ASN A 330 -19.51 21.98 -41.95
N ILE A 331 -18.22 21.65 -41.94
CA ILE A 331 -17.42 21.62 -40.71
C ILE A 331 -17.34 23.01 -40.08
N GLU A 332 -17.15 24.06 -40.88
CA GLU A 332 -17.10 25.44 -40.38
C GLU A 332 -18.42 25.87 -39.73
N ILE A 333 -19.56 25.55 -40.35
CA ILE A 333 -20.89 25.80 -39.77
C ILE A 333 -21.08 25.04 -38.46
N GLN A 334 -20.68 23.75 -38.42
CA GLN A 334 -20.75 22.94 -37.20
C GLN A 334 -19.88 23.49 -36.08
N VAL A 335 -18.64 23.92 -36.39
CA VAL A 335 -17.72 24.53 -35.43
C VAL A 335 -18.27 25.85 -34.90
N LYS A 336 -18.79 26.73 -35.77
CA LYS A 336 -19.41 28.01 -35.36
C LYS A 336 -20.63 27.78 -34.46
N THR A 337 -21.50 26.84 -34.84
CA THR A 337 -22.69 26.46 -34.06
C THR A 337 -22.30 25.89 -32.70
N ALA A 338 -21.28 25.03 -32.64
CA ALA A 338 -20.76 24.46 -31.41
C ALA A 338 -20.20 25.52 -30.46
N VAL A 339 -19.40 26.47 -30.97
CA VAL A 339 -18.87 27.57 -30.16
C VAL A 339 -20.00 28.44 -29.60
N GLN A 340 -20.98 28.81 -30.42
CA GLN A 340 -22.11 29.62 -29.99
C GLN A 340 -22.87 28.94 -28.84
N CYS A 341 -23.30 27.70 -29.05
CA CYS A 341 -24.11 26.98 -28.07
C CYS A 341 -23.34 26.63 -26.78
N LEU A 342 -22.05 26.29 -26.87
CA LEU A 342 -21.22 25.97 -25.68
C LEU A 342 -20.79 27.21 -24.90
N SER A 343 -20.93 28.41 -25.48
CA SER A 343 -20.59 29.68 -24.82
C SER A 343 -21.79 30.39 -24.19
N GLU A 344 -23.01 29.94 -24.46
CA GLU A 344 -24.25 30.51 -23.89
C GLU A 344 -24.48 30.05 -22.44
N GLU A 345 -24.81 30.96 -21.53
CA GLU A 345 -25.18 30.64 -20.14
C GLU A 345 -26.66 30.97 -19.88
N PRO A 346 -27.52 30.02 -19.42
CA PRO A 346 -27.24 28.61 -19.16
C PRO A 346 -27.30 27.74 -20.44
N VAL A 347 -26.39 26.76 -20.54
CA VAL A 347 -26.33 25.84 -21.69
C VAL A 347 -27.54 24.89 -21.68
N ALA A 348 -28.34 24.89 -22.74
CA ALA A 348 -29.47 23.96 -22.91
C ALA A 348 -28.99 22.52 -23.14
N VAL A 349 -29.46 21.57 -22.32
CA VAL A 349 -29.01 20.16 -22.28
C VAL A 349 -29.20 19.44 -23.61
N GLU A 350 -30.31 19.69 -24.30
CA GLU A 350 -30.67 19.07 -25.59
C GLU A 350 -29.70 19.49 -26.72
N ASN A 351 -29.21 20.73 -26.69
CA ASN A 351 -28.23 21.22 -27.65
C ASN A 351 -26.85 20.58 -27.45
N ILE A 352 -26.45 20.32 -26.19
CA ILE A 352 -25.14 19.74 -25.85
C ILE A 352 -24.96 18.39 -26.53
N GLU A 353 -25.97 17.52 -26.48
CA GLU A 353 -25.87 16.17 -27.04
C GLU A 353 -25.55 16.21 -28.54
N ARG A 354 -26.34 16.97 -29.30
CA ARG A 354 -26.19 17.13 -30.74
C ARG A 354 -24.82 17.73 -31.11
N ILE A 355 -24.33 18.67 -30.31
CA ILE A 355 -23.03 19.31 -30.53
C ILE A 355 -21.88 18.32 -30.29
N LEU A 356 -21.92 17.57 -29.19
CA LEU A 356 -20.90 16.59 -28.86
C LEU A 356 -20.82 15.49 -29.94
N ASP A 357 -21.97 15.04 -30.45
CA ASP A 357 -22.05 14.07 -31.55
C ASP A 357 -21.49 14.66 -32.85
N SER A 358 -21.83 15.92 -33.16
CA SER A 358 -21.31 16.59 -34.35
C SER A 358 -19.78 16.73 -34.28
N ILE A 359 -19.23 17.14 -33.14
CA ILE A 359 -17.78 17.30 -32.98
C ILE A 359 -17.08 15.95 -33.02
N TYR A 360 -17.64 14.93 -32.37
CA TYR A 360 -17.11 13.56 -32.44
C TYR A 360 -17.07 13.08 -33.90
N LYS A 361 -18.16 13.29 -34.64
CA LYS A 361 -18.25 12.92 -36.06
C LYS A 361 -17.21 13.66 -36.90
N VAL A 362 -17.02 14.96 -36.70
CA VAL A 362 -15.96 15.72 -37.37
C VAL A 362 -14.58 15.13 -37.08
N SER A 363 -14.31 14.77 -35.83
CA SER A 363 -13.01 14.23 -35.41
C SER A 363 -12.72 12.82 -35.95
N GLU A 364 -13.74 11.97 -36.10
CA GLU A 364 -13.58 10.60 -36.63
C GLU A 364 -13.66 10.55 -38.17
N ASP A 365 -14.64 11.20 -38.79
CA ASP A 365 -14.83 11.17 -40.24
C ASP A 365 -13.78 12.03 -40.97
N TYR A 366 -13.30 13.10 -40.33
CA TYR A 366 -12.34 14.05 -40.89
C TYR A 366 -11.18 14.37 -39.91
N PRO A 367 -10.27 13.41 -39.63
CA PRO A 367 -9.17 13.60 -38.66
C PRO A 367 -8.28 14.81 -38.94
N SER A 368 -8.07 15.14 -40.22
CA SER A 368 -7.31 16.32 -40.66
C SER A 368 -7.96 17.65 -40.26
N CYS A 369 -9.23 17.65 -39.83
CA CYS A 369 -9.97 18.84 -39.43
C CYS A 369 -10.03 19.06 -37.91
N ARG A 370 -9.43 18.18 -37.10
CA ARG A 370 -9.37 18.35 -35.63
C ARG A 370 -8.76 19.69 -35.22
N TYR A 371 -7.77 20.19 -35.96
CA TYR A 371 -7.16 21.50 -35.69
C TYR A 371 -8.17 22.66 -35.75
N ARG A 372 -9.24 22.55 -36.55
CA ARG A 372 -10.28 23.59 -36.64
C ARG A 372 -11.12 23.62 -35.37
N VAL A 373 -11.51 22.44 -34.87
CA VAL A 373 -12.21 22.28 -33.59
C VAL A 373 -11.34 22.82 -32.44
N ARG A 374 -10.05 22.46 -32.43
CA ARG A 374 -9.06 22.95 -31.46
C ARG A 374 -8.90 24.47 -31.50
N ASN A 375 -8.62 25.04 -32.68
CA ASN A 375 -8.35 26.47 -32.82
C ASN A 375 -9.58 27.34 -32.52
N ALA A 376 -10.79 26.80 -32.70
CA ALA A 376 -12.03 27.43 -32.29
C ALA A 376 -12.26 27.43 -30.76
N GLY A 377 -11.38 26.79 -29.97
CA GLY A 377 -11.48 26.72 -28.51
C GLY A 377 -12.48 25.70 -27.97
N ILE A 378 -13.06 24.86 -28.82
CA ILE A 378 -14.12 23.91 -28.44
C ILE A 378 -13.62 22.87 -27.43
N VAL A 379 -12.39 22.38 -27.57
CA VAL A 379 -11.78 21.42 -26.62
C VAL A 379 -11.85 21.97 -25.19
N LEU A 380 -11.47 23.24 -25.02
CA LEU A 380 -11.47 23.92 -23.73
C LEU A 380 -12.90 24.14 -23.20
N LEU A 381 -13.87 24.44 -24.08
CA LEU A 381 -15.28 24.54 -23.70
C LEU A 381 -15.85 23.21 -23.21
N ILE A 382 -15.51 22.08 -23.85
CA ILE A 382 -15.98 20.74 -23.40
C ILE A 382 -15.37 20.39 -22.03
N VAL A 383 -14.09 20.69 -21.80
CA VAL A 383 -13.45 20.47 -20.49
C VAL A 383 -14.11 21.33 -19.40
N LYS A 384 -14.42 22.60 -19.71
CA LYS A 384 -15.16 23.49 -18.79
C LYS A 384 -16.58 22.99 -18.53
N LEU A 385 -17.27 22.45 -19.53
CA LEU A 385 -18.60 21.84 -19.39
C LEU A 385 -18.57 20.66 -18.41
N LEU A 386 -17.58 19.77 -18.53
CA LEU A 386 -17.39 18.68 -17.58
C LEU A 386 -17.07 19.19 -16.16
N ARG A 387 -16.27 20.26 -16.03
CA ARG A 387 -15.91 20.84 -14.74
C ARG A 387 -17.10 21.49 -14.03
N ASN A 388 -17.82 22.36 -14.74
CA ASN A 388 -18.83 23.24 -14.17
C ASN A 388 -20.20 22.55 -14.04
N CYS A 389 -20.51 21.63 -14.94
CA CYS A 389 -21.85 21.05 -15.05
C CYS A 389 -21.88 19.53 -14.77
N SER A 390 -20.81 18.95 -14.20
CA SER A 390 -20.70 17.49 -13.94
C SER A 390 -21.90 16.88 -13.22
N LYS A 391 -22.51 17.59 -12.27
CA LYS A 391 -23.66 17.10 -11.50
C LYS A 391 -25.00 17.31 -12.22
N SER A 392 -25.10 18.28 -13.13
CA SER A 392 -26.36 18.70 -13.74
C SER A 392 -26.62 18.09 -15.12
N ILE A 393 -25.58 17.77 -15.92
CA ILE A 393 -25.74 17.25 -17.30
C ILE A 393 -26.03 15.74 -17.36
N GLY A 394 -25.93 15.01 -16.25
CA GLY A 394 -26.19 13.57 -16.20
C GLY A 394 -25.06 12.68 -16.72
N THR A 395 -25.17 11.37 -16.50
CA THR A 395 -24.15 10.35 -16.85
C THR A 395 -23.97 10.19 -18.36
N HIS A 396 -25.06 10.27 -19.12
CA HIS A 396 -25.06 10.10 -20.58
C HIS A 396 -24.22 11.19 -21.27
N LEU A 397 -24.47 12.46 -20.97
CA LEU A 397 -23.71 13.56 -21.57
C LEU A 397 -22.26 13.61 -21.10
N ARG A 398 -21.98 13.24 -19.84
CA ARG A 398 -20.59 13.06 -19.39
C ARG A 398 -19.87 11.99 -20.21
N SER A 399 -20.52 10.86 -20.48
CA SER A 399 -19.93 9.81 -21.32
C SER A 399 -19.67 10.29 -22.75
N LYS A 400 -20.59 11.05 -23.36
CA LYS A 400 -20.39 11.65 -24.69
C LYS A 400 -19.28 12.68 -24.69
N ALA A 401 -19.20 13.55 -23.68
CA ALA A 401 -18.14 14.54 -23.57
C ALA A 401 -16.76 13.88 -23.45
N LEU A 402 -16.63 12.84 -22.62
CA LEU A 402 -15.40 12.05 -22.51
C LEU A 402 -15.05 11.32 -23.82
N MET A 403 -16.04 10.76 -24.51
CA MET A 403 -15.86 10.14 -25.83
C MET A 403 -15.35 11.14 -26.87
N THR A 404 -15.94 12.34 -26.94
CA THR A 404 -15.50 13.40 -27.84
C THR A 404 -14.09 13.88 -27.50
N LEU A 405 -13.77 14.06 -26.21
CA LEU A 405 -12.42 14.43 -25.77
C LEU A 405 -11.39 13.33 -26.09
N PHE A 406 -11.75 12.05 -25.91
CA PHE A 406 -10.88 10.93 -26.30
C PHE A 406 -10.58 10.93 -27.80
N SER A 407 -11.59 11.17 -28.65
CA SER A 407 -11.38 11.30 -30.09
C SER A 407 -10.45 12.48 -30.43
N MET A 408 -10.65 13.63 -29.75
CA MET A 408 -9.81 14.82 -29.92
C MET A 408 -8.39 14.65 -29.36
N ALA A 409 -8.16 13.76 -28.39
CA ALA A 409 -6.85 13.53 -27.78
C ALA A 409 -5.84 12.89 -28.75
N ARG A 410 -6.31 12.34 -29.88
CA ARG A 410 -5.47 11.87 -31.00
C ARG A 410 -4.77 13.02 -31.75
N ASP A 411 -5.06 14.27 -31.42
CA ASP A 411 -4.35 15.47 -31.84
C ASP A 411 -3.48 15.98 -30.68
N GLU A 412 -2.15 16.01 -30.86
CA GLU A 412 -1.20 16.24 -29.77
C GLU A 412 -1.36 17.62 -29.10
N GLU A 413 -1.62 18.68 -29.87
CA GLU A 413 -1.89 20.00 -29.29
C GLU A 413 -3.22 20.03 -28.54
N SER A 414 -4.24 19.30 -28.99
CA SER A 414 -5.49 19.14 -28.23
C SER A 414 -5.24 18.39 -26.92
N LYS A 415 -4.45 17.31 -26.94
CA LYS A 415 -4.01 16.57 -25.75
C LYS A 415 -3.31 17.49 -24.76
N LYS A 416 -2.38 18.34 -25.23
CA LYS A 416 -1.69 19.34 -24.39
C LYS A 416 -2.67 20.33 -23.73
N ILE A 417 -3.61 20.89 -24.50
CA ILE A 417 -4.64 21.81 -23.96
C ILE A 417 -5.49 21.11 -22.89
N MET A 418 -5.90 19.86 -23.11
CA MET A 418 -6.68 19.12 -22.13
C MET A 418 -5.90 18.90 -20.83
N LEU A 419 -4.61 18.56 -20.92
CA LEU A 419 -3.73 18.34 -19.77
C LEU A 419 -3.48 19.63 -18.96
N GLU A 420 -3.30 20.77 -19.64
CA GLU A 420 -3.22 22.09 -19.02
C GLU A 420 -4.52 22.46 -18.29
N GLU A 421 -5.67 22.11 -18.87
CA GLU A 421 -7.00 22.28 -18.25
C GLU A 421 -7.37 21.19 -17.23
N GLY A 422 -6.44 20.32 -16.83
CA GLY A 422 -6.66 19.38 -15.73
C GLY A 422 -7.69 18.28 -16.03
N ILE A 423 -7.79 17.84 -17.29
CA ILE A 423 -8.69 16.74 -17.69
C ILE A 423 -8.46 15.45 -16.90
N THR A 424 -7.23 15.19 -16.45
CA THR A 424 -6.85 13.97 -15.73
C THR A 424 -7.72 13.76 -14.49
N ARG A 425 -7.90 14.81 -13.70
CA ARG A 425 -8.76 14.80 -12.51
C ARG A 425 -10.23 14.54 -12.84
N LEU A 426 -10.72 15.11 -13.94
CA LEU A 426 -12.10 14.92 -14.39
C LEU A 426 -12.33 13.49 -14.90
N ALA A 427 -11.36 12.92 -15.63
CA ALA A 427 -11.40 11.53 -16.06
C ALA A 427 -11.40 10.56 -14.87
N ILE A 428 -10.56 10.80 -13.86
CA ILE A 428 -10.55 10.01 -12.62
C ILE A 428 -11.89 10.09 -11.89
N HIS A 429 -12.52 11.28 -11.84
CA HIS A 429 -13.87 11.41 -11.29
C HIS A 429 -14.91 10.63 -12.11
N GLY A 430 -14.74 10.53 -13.43
CA GLY A 430 -15.56 9.70 -14.32
C GLY A 430 -15.53 8.20 -13.98
N LEU A 431 -14.46 7.71 -13.34
CA LEU A 431 -14.35 6.31 -12.88
C LEU A 431 -15.37 5.96 -11.78
N ILE A 432 -15.87 6.96 -11.05
CA ILE A 432 -16.92 6.80 -10.03
C ILE A 432 -18.33 6.84 -10.67
N GLY A 433 -18.42 7.15 -11.96
CA GLY A 433 -19.69 7.24 -12.69
C GLY A 433 -20.50 5.94 -12.62
N SER A 434 -21.82 6.07 -12.51
CA SER A 434 -22.74 4.92 -12.51
C SER A 434 -22.94 4.30 -13.89
N SER A 435 -22.57 5.00 -14.97
CA SER A 435 -22.63 4.47 -16.33
C SER A 435 -21.34 3.75 -16.70
N GLU A 436 -21.47 2.55 -17.26
CA GLU A 436 -20.34 1.79 -17.80
C GLU A 436 -19.62 2.56 -18.91
N LYS A 437 -20.36 3.19 -19.83
CA LYS A 437 -19.77 4.00 -20.91
C LYS A 437 -18.95 5.18 -20.37
N GLU A 438 -19.42 5.81 -19.30
CA GLU A 438 -18.68 6.90 -18.68
C GLU A 438 -17.35 6.42 -18.12
N ARG A 439 -17.35 5.30 -17.38
CA ARG A 439 -16.14 4.68 -16.86
C ARG A 439 -15.22 4.22 -17.99
N GLU A 440 -15.76 3.63 -19.05
CA GLU A 440 -15.00 3.16 -20.20
C GLU A 440 -14.25 4.29 -20.92
N TYR A 441 -14.94 5.39 -21.27
CA TYR A 441 -14.28 6.51 -21.94
C TYR A 441 -13.34 7.28 -21.01
N ALA A 442 -13.63 7.34 -19.71
CA ALA A 442 -12.69 7.85 -18.72
C ALA A 442 -11.37 7.05 -18.71
N VAL A 443 -11.45 5.72 -18.64
CA VAL A 443 -10.24 4.87 -18.67
C VAL A 443 -9.53 4.95 -20.01
N LYS A 444 -10.24 4.94 -21.15
CA LYS A 444 -9.65 5.12 -22.49
C LYS A 444 -8.87 6.42 -22.61
N LEU A 445 -9.41 7.51 -22.06
CA LEU A 445 -8.73 8.80 -22.04
C LEU A 445 -7.49 8.79 -21.15
N LEU A 446 -7.56 8.17 -19.96
CA LEU A 446 -6.40 7.98 -19.10
C LEU A 446 -5.32 7.11 -19.76
N LEU A 447 -5.73 6.07 -20.50
CA LEU A 447 -4.82 5.21 -21.26
C LEU A 447 -4.07 6.01 -22.34
N GLU A 448 -4.77 6.86 -23.08
CA GLU A 448 -4.16 7.75 -24.09
C GLU A 448 -3.09 8.66 -23.48
N PHE A 449 -3.32 9.14 -22.24
CA PHE A 449 -2.35 9.97 -21.52
C PHE A 449 -1.22 9.15 -20.88
N SER A 450 -1.46 7.91 -20.48
CA SER A 450 -0.47 7.04 -19.83
C SER A 450 0.70 6.62 -20.74
N SER A 451 0.64 6.96 -22.03
CA SER A 451 1.78 6.81 -22.95
C SER A 451 2.94 7.76 -22.63
N ASP A 452 2.70 8.85 -21.91
CA ASP A 452 3.69 9.83 -21.47
C ASP A 452 4.01 9.66 -19.98
N GLU A 453 5.29 9.53 -19.64
CA GLU A 453 5.76 9.34 -18.27
C GLU A 453 5.32 10.49 -17.34
N ALA A 454 5.37 11.74 -17.83
CA ALA A 454 4.95 12.91 -17.04
C ALA A 454 3.44 12.91 -16.77
N CYS A 455 2.65 12.32 -17.66
CA CYS A 455 1.23 12.13 -17.45
C CYS A 455 0.95 10.99 -16.45
N CYS A 456 1.73 9.90 -16.51
CA CYS A 456 1.64 8.81 -15.54
C CYS A 456 1.86 9.29 -14.11
N THR A 457 2.89 10.11 -13.87
CA THR A 457 3.15 10.67 -12.52
C THR A 457 2.01 11.59 -12.07
N LYS A 458 1.47 12.41 -12.99
CA LYS A 458 0.29 13.25 -12.72
C LYS A 458 -0.92 12.39 -12.34
N ILE A 459 -1.21 11.31 -13.09
CA ILE A 459 -2.32 10.38 -12.78
C ILE A 459 -2.11 9.73 -11.41
N ALA A 460 -0.89 9.26 -11.09
CA ALA A 460 -0.58 8.61 -9.82
C ALA A 460 -0.75 9.55 -8.62
N SER A 461 -0.44 10.84 -8.81
CA SER A 461 -0.56 11.87 -7.77
C SER A 461 -2.00 12.27 -7.43
N GLU A 462 -2.95 11.98 -8.33
CA GLU A 462 -4.35 12.35 -8.13
C GLU A 462 -5.03 11.48 -7.07
N LYS A 463 -5.72 12.13 -6.14
CA LYS A 463 -6.26 11.49 -4.94
C LYS A 463 -7.25 10.37 -5.30
N GLY A 464 -6.91 9.14 -4.88
CA GLY A 464 -7.75 7.96 -5.07
C GLY A 464 -7.69 7.34 -6.47
N ALA A 465 -6.91 7.90 -7.40
CA ALA A 465 -6.81 7.41 -8.78
C ALA A 465 -6.37 5.94 -8.83
N LEU A 466 -5.26 5.62 -8.16
CA LEU A 466 -4.70 4.26 -8.15
C LEU A 466 -5.59 3.24 -7.46
N VAL A 467 -6.33 3.63 -6.43
CA VAL A 467 -7.30 2.76 -5.74
C VAL A 467 -8.49 2.47 -6.64
N LEU A 468 -9.03 3.49 -7.33
CA LEU A 468 -10.13 3.32 -8.28
C LEU A 468 -9.73 2.46 -9.48
N LEU A 469 -8.55 2.71 -10.06
CA LEU A 469 -8.02 1.91 -11.16
C LEU A 469 -7.76 0.46 -10.73
N SER A 470 -7.18 0.24 -9.54
CA SER A 470 -6.92 -1.11 -9.03
C SER A 470 -8.22 -1.86 -8.73
N SER A 471 -9.22 -1.17 -8.18
CA SER A 471 -10.55 -1.74 -7.96
C SER A 471 -11.25 -2.10 -9.27
N LEU A 472 -11.10 -1.29 -10.33
CA LEU A 472 -11.64 -1.56 -11.65
C LEU A 472 -10.94 -2.74 -12.33
N ALA A 473 -9.61 -2.79 -12.23
CA ALA A 473 -8.81 -3.88 -12.77
C ALA A 473 -9.18 -5.23 -12.11
N GLY A 474 -9.46 -5.24 -10.81
CA GLY A 474 -9.92 -6.43 -10.09
C GLY A 474 -11.38 -6.83 -10.31
N ASN A 475 -12.17 -6.03 -11.03
CA ASN A 475 -13.59 -6.30 -11.23
C ASN A 475 -13.84 -7.25 -12.41
N LEU A 476 -14.16 -8.51 -12.10
CA LEU A 476 -14.42 -9.57 -13.09
C LEU A 476 -15.77 -9.43 -13.81
N GLU A 477 -16.69 -8.57 -13.35
CA GLU A 477 -18.01 -8.39 -13.97
C GLU A 477 -17.93 -7.70 -15.34
N HIS A 478 -16.92 -6.86 -15.56
CA HIS A 478 -16.72 -6.10 -16.79
C HIS A 478 -15.30 -6.30 -17.36
N PRO A 479 -15.04 -7.41 -18.08
CA PRO A 479 -13.69 -7.76 -18.53
C PRO A 479 -13.03 -6.72 -19.44
N SER A 480 -13.78 -6.04 -20.31
CA SER A 480 -13.25 -5.00 -21.18
C SER A 480 -12.71 -3.81 -20.37
N LEU A 481 -13.48 -3.34 -19.39
CA LEU A 481 -13.10 -2.24 -18.51
C LEU A 481 -11.96 -2.62 -17.57
N SER A 482 -12.00 -3.84 -17.03
CA SER A 482 -10.91 -4.43 -16.24
C SER A 482 -9.60 -4.44 -17.03
N ASN A 483 -9.61 -4.93 -18.27
CA ASN A 483 -8.43 -4.98 -19.14
C ASN A 483 -7.88 -3.58 -19.45
N LEU A 484 -8.75 -2.59 -19.71
CA LEU A 484 -8.32 -1.20 -19.93
C LEU A 484 -7.67 -0.60 -18.68
N ALA A 485 -8.26 -0.81 -17.50
CA ALA A 485 -7.72 -0.31 -16.24
C ALA A 485 -6.37 -1.00 -15.90
N GLU A 486 -6.26 -2.30 -16.18
CA GLU A 486 -5.01 -3.05 -16.05
C GLU A 486 -3.92 -2.48 -16.95
N GLU A 487 -4.24 -2.15 -18.20
CA GLU A 487 -3.27 -1.60 -19.15
C GLU A 487 -2.76 -0.22 -18.70
N VAL A 488 -3.64 0.66 -18.21
CA VAL A 488 -3.23 1.95 -17.62
C VAL A 488 -2.25 1.72 -16.48
N LEU A 489 -2.58 0.80 -15.56
CA LEU A 489 -1.71 0.51 -14.42
C LEU A 489 -0.36 -0.06 -14.88
N LYS A 490 -0.32 -0.99 -15.83
CA LYS A 490 0.93 -1.52 -16.40
C LYS A 490 1.82 -0.45 -17.04
N GLN A 491 1.25 0.57 -17.68
CA GLN A 491 2.06 1.70 -18.17
C GLN A 491 2.63 2.51 -17.00
N MET A 492 1.84 2.73 -15.95
CA MET A 492 2.27 3.45 -14.74
C MET A 492 3.35 2.70 -13.95
N GLU A 493 3.33 1.36 -13.94
CA GLU A 493 4.31 0.50 -13.24
C GLU A 493 5.75 0.63 -13.79
N LYS A 494 5.90 1.12 -15.03
CA LYS A 494 7.20 1.36 -15.66
C LYS A 494 7.90 2.60 -15.10
N VAL A 495 7.14 3.54 -14.55
CA VAL A 495 7.67 4.82 -14.03
C VAL A 495 8.10 4.66 -12.57
N GLU A 496 9.35 5.00 -12.26
CA GLU A 496 9.94 4.81 -10.92
C GLU A 496 9.22 5.60 -9.83
N GLU A 497 8.85 6.85 -10.09
CA GLU A 497 8.13 7.72 -9.14
C GLU A 497 6.77 7.15 -8.71
N ASN A 498 6.19 6.25 -9.50
CA ASN A 498 4.88 5.65 -9.24
C ASN A 498 4.92 4.42 -8.34
N VAL A 499 6.10 3.85 -8.06
CA VAL A 499 6.23 2.59 -7.30
C VAL A 499 5.64 2.71 -5.90
N GLN A 500 5.99 3.76 -5.14
CA GLN A 500 5.45 3.99 -3.81
C GLN A 500 3.92 4.26 -3.82
N PRO A 501 3.38 5.16 -4.67
CA PRO A 501 1.94 5.33 -4.83
C PRO A 501 1.18 4.03 -5.17
N LEU A 502 1.73 3.21 -6.08
CA LEU A 502 1.13 1.92 -6.48
C LEU A 502 1.11 0.94 -5.30
N ALA A 503 2.22 0.81 -4.58
CA ALA A 503 2.29 -0.01 -3.38
C ALA A 503 1.30 0.46 -2.31
N ALA A 504 1.12 1.77 -2.13
CA ALA A 504 0.13 2.33 -1.20
C ALA A 504 -1.33 2.03 -1.62
N ALA A 505 -1.57 1.79 -2.91
CA ALA A 505 -2.86 1.33 -3.43
C ALA A 505 -3.04 -0.20 -3.39
N GLY A 506 -2.06 -0.95 -2.85
CA GLY A 506 -2.10 -2.42 -2.72
C GLY A 506 -1.47 -3.19 -3.88
N ARG A 507 -0.88 -2.51 -4.87
CA ARG A 507 -0.16 -3.12 -6.00
C ARG A 507 1.32 -3.23 -5.66
N PHE A 508 1.72 -4.32 -5.02
CA PHE A 508 3.10 -4.51 -4.54
C PHE A 508 4.07 -5.06 -5.59
N GLU A 509 3.59 -5.65 -6.69
CA GLU A 509 4.45 -6.29 -7.70
C GLU A 509 5.57 -5.39 -8.26
N PRO A 510 5.34 -4.10 -8.58
CA PRO A 510 6.39 -3.21 -9.06
C PRO A 510 7.46 -2.92 -8.00
N LEU A 511 7.06 -2.89 -6.73
CA LEU A 511 7.96 -2.72 -5.60
C LEU A 511 8.76 -4.01 -5.35
N LEU A 512 8.10 -5.16 -5.37
CA LEU A 512 8.70 -6.46 -5.07
C LEU A 512 9.68 -6.91 -6.15
N SER A 513 9.32 -6.77 -7.42
CA SER A 513 10.21 -7.06 -8.56
C SER A 513 11.51 -6.25 -8.45
N ARG A 514 11.42 -4.94 -8.16
CA ARG A 514 12.60 -4.09 -7.97
C ARG A 514 13.39 -4.45 -6.72
N LEU A 515 12.72 -4.74 -5.60
CA LEU A 515 13.36 -5.16 -4.36
C LEU A 515 14.10 -6.50 -4.51
N CYS A 516 13.61 -7.42 -5.35
CA CYS A 516 14.22 -8.74 -5.53
C CYS A 516 15.29 -8.77 -6.64
N GLU A 517 15.04 -8.10 -7.77
CA GLU A 517 15.79 -8.33 -9.02
C GLU A 517 16.68 -7.16 -9.46
N ALA A 518 16.52 -5.95 -8.90
CA ALA A 518 17.24 -4.77 -9.34
C ALA A 518 18.69 -4.66 -8.78
N SER A 519 19.38 -3.57 -9.13
CA SER A 519 20.68 -3.20 -8.56
C SER A 519 20.55 -2.89 -7.07
N ASP A 520 21.67 -2.94 -6.35
CA ASP A 520 21.68 -2.71 -4.90
C ASP A 520 21.12 -1.33 -4.51
N ASP A 521 21.44 -0.28 -5.25
CA ASP A 521 20.93 1.08 -4.97
C ASP A 521 19.39 1.12 -5.03
N VAL A 522 18.79 0.51 -6.05
CA VAL A 522 17.33 0.42 -6.21
C VAL A 522 16.72 -0.44 -5.11
N LYS A 523 17.36 -1.56 -4.74
CA LYS A 523 16.89 -2.42 -3.66
C LYS A 523 16.88 -1.69 -2.31
N ILE A 524 17.90 -0.89 -2.04
CA ILE A 524 18.01 -0.07 -0.83
C ILE A 524 16.90 0.99 -0.80
N GLU A 525 16.62 1.63 -1.93
CA GLU A 525 15.50 2.57 -2.04
C GLU A 525 14.15 1.88 -1.80
N MET A 526 13.91 0.71 -2.42
CA MET A 526 12.68 -0.05 -2.21
C MET A 526 12.53 -0.51 -0.75
N ALA A 527 13.61 -0.91 -0.09
CA ALA A 527 13.61 -1.22 1.34
C ALA A 527 13.24 0.01 2.18
N SER A 528 13.76 1.20 1.83
CA SER A 528 13.40 2.47 2.48
C SER A 528 11.91 2.80 2.32
N ILE A 529 11.31 2.50 1.16
CA ILE A 529 9.87 2.63 0.93
C ILE A 529 9.11 1.68 1.87
N VAL A 530 9.43 0.38 1.88
CA VAL A 530 8.77 -0.61 2.76
C VAL A 530 8.87 -0.19 4.23
N GLY A 531 10.03 0.31 4.67
CA GLY A 531 10.25 0.76 6.05
C GLY A 531 9.39 1.96 6.48
N ARG A 532 9.02 2.85 5.55
CA ARG A 532 8.21 4.06 5.84
C ARG A 532 6.71 3.88 5.60
N MET A 533 6.31 2.80 4.93
CA MET A 533 4.91 2.56 4.57
C MET A 533 4.05 2.08 5.75
N THR A 534 2.81 2.55 5.80
CA THR A 534 1.77 1.97 6.67
C THR A 534 1.13 0.77 5.99
N LEU A 535 1.55 -0.44 6.36
CA LEU A 535 1.11 -1.70 5.74
C LEU A 535 0.04 -2.40 6.58
N THR A 536 -0.95 -3.02 5.90
CA THR A 536 -1.90 -3.94 6.56
C THR A 536 -1.21 -5.28 6.86
N ASN A 537 -1.79 -6.10 7.74
CA ASN A 537 -1.22 -7.41 8.08
C ASN A 537 -1.07 -8.31 6.84
N SER A 538 -2.05 -8.32 5.92
CA SER A 538 -1.97 -9.09 4.67
C SER A 538 -0.84 -8.61 3.76
N SER A 539 -0.62 -7.29 3.68
CA SER A 539 0.48 -6.71 2.90
C SER A 539 1.83 -7.02 3.52
N LYS A 540 1.94 -6.95 4.86
CA LYS A 540 3.16 -7.33 5.58
C LYS A 540 3.52 -8.79 5.32
N GLU A 541 2.54 -9.69 5.33
CA GLU A 541 2.75 -11.11 5.04
C GLU A 541 3.24 -11.33 3.61
N GLN A 542 2.58 -10.73 2.62
CA GLN A 542 2.97 -10.84 1.21
C GLN A 542 4.42 -10.37 0.99
N ILE A 543 4.74 -9.17 1.47
CA ILE A 543 6.08 -8.59 1.31
C ILE A 543 7.13 -9.44 2.04
N ALA A 544 6.85 -9.88 3.27
CA ALA A 544 7.79 -10.72 4.02
C ALA A 544 8.09 -12.03 3.29
N ARG A 545 7.08 -12.74 2.76
CA ARG A 545 7.28 -14.01 2.04
C ARG A 545 8.21 -13.88 0.83
N GLN A 546 8.15 -12.75 0.12
CA GLN A 546 8.89 -12.57 -1.13
C GLN A 546 10.24 -11.86 -0.95
N SER A 547 10.41 -11.01 0.07
CA SER A 547 11.58 -10.12 0.19
C SER A 547 12.51 -10.37 1.39
N SER A 548 12.11 -11.17 2.39
CA SER A 548 12.86 -11.27 3.66
C SER A 548 14.33 -11.67 3.48
N LYS A 549 14.63 -12.62 2.59
CA LYS A 549 16.02 -13.04 2.33
C LYS A 549 16.88 -11.89 1.78
N ILE A 550 16.32 -11.12 0.85
CA ILE A 550 17.02 -9.99 0.23
C ILE A 550 17.23 -8.87 1.26
N LEU A 551 16.22 -8.58 2.08
CA LEU A 551 16.35 -7.61 3.17
C LEU A 551 17.44 -8.01 4.16
N VAL A 552 17.58 -9.30 4.49
CA VAL A 552 18.66 -9.81 5.35
C VAL A 552 20.03 -9.71 4.66
N GLU A 553 20.13 -10.02 3.37
CA GLU A 553 21.36 -9.85 2.59
C GLU A 553 21.84 -8.39 2.58
N LEU A 554 20.92 -7.44 2.43
CA LEU A 554 21.21 -6.00 2.42
C LEU A 554 21.72 -5.46 3.76
N LEU A 555 21.42 -6.11 4.90
CA LEU A 555 21.98 -5.73 6.22
C LEU A 555 23.51 -5.83 6.28
N SER A 556 24.10 -6.69 5.43
CA SER A 556 25.55 -6.83 5.31
C SER A 556 26.20 -5.63 4.61
N LYS A 557 25.41 -4.78 3.93
CA LYS A 557 25.89 -3.59 3.20
C LYS A 557 25.69 -2.34 4.06
N PRO A 558 26.72 -1.47 4.20
CA PRO A 558 26.62 -0.27 5.03
C PRO A 558 25.45 0.65 4.64
N GLU A 559 25.29 0.92 3.34
CA GLU A 559 24.26 1.82 2.80
C GLU A 559 22.85 1.22 2.91
N GLY A 560 22.75 -0.11 2.85
CA GLY A 560 21.49 -0.86 2.95
C GLY A 560 21.04 -1.17 4.37
N ARG A 561 21.92 -1.06 5.36
CA ARG A 561 21.63 -1.47 6.74
C ARG A 561 20.44 -0.74 7.34
N ALA A 562 20.41 0.59 7.29
CA ALA A 562 19.32 1.35 7.89
C ALA A 562 17.96 1.13 7.18
N PRO A 563 17.86 1.22 5.84
CA PRO A 563 16.61 0.98 5.13
C PRO A 563 16.07 -0.44 5.30
N SER A 564 16.94 -1.45 5.20
CA SER A 564 16.54 -2.85 5.34
C SER A 564 16.13 -3.19 6.77
N LEU A 565 16.80 -2.62 7.76
CA LEU A 565 16.42 -2.80 9.16
C LEU A 565 15.05 -2.17 9.47
N GLN A 566 14.80 -0.96 8.96
CA GLN A 566 13.50 -0.30 9.08
C GLN A 566 12.38 -1.12 8.41
N ALA A 567 12.65 -1.71 7.24
CA ALA A 567 11.71 -2.61 6.56
C ALA A 567 11.42 -3.86 7.40
N LEU A 568 12.46 -4.54 7.90
CA LEU A 568 12.31 -5.73 8.75
C LEU A 568 11.56 -5.42 10.04
N TYR A 569 11.82 -4.28 10.67
CA TYR A 569 11.05 -3.81 11.81
C TYR A 569 9.56 -3.68 11.48
N ASN A 570 9.21 -2.99 10.38
CA ASN A 570 7.82 -2.83 9.95
C ASN A 570 7.12 -4.18 9.69
N LEU A 571 7.81 -5.10 9.00
CA LEU A 571 7.31 -6.44 8.69
C LEU A 571 7.18 -7.32 9.94
N SER A 572 8.10 -7.21 10.89
CA SER A 572 8.06 -7.97 12.16
C SER A 572 6.92 -7.56 13.08
N GLY A 573 6.34 -6.38 12.89
CA GLY A 573 5.18 -5.92 13.65
C GLY A 573 3.87 -6.66 13.34
N PHE A 574 3.90 -7.76 12.60
CA PHE A 574 2.81 -8.72 12.44
C PHE A 574 3.29 -10.10 12.89
N ASP A 575 2.70 -10.63 13.97
CA ASP A 575 3.23 -11.80 14.69
C ASP A 575 3.42 -13.05 13.81
N ASP A 576 2.56 -13.26 12.80
CA ASP A 576 2.64 -14.43 11.90
C ASP A 576 3.86 -14.35 10.95
N ASN A 577 4.48 -13.17 10.79
CA ASN A 577 5.71 -13.02 10.03
C ASN A 577 6.95 -13.55 10.76
N ALA A 578 6.89 -13.81 12.07
CA ALA A 578 8.04 -14.26 12.84
C ALA A 578 8.69 -15.51 12.23
N THR A 579 7.90 -16.50 11.81
CA THR A 579 8.41 -17.72 11.15
C THR A 579 9.13 -17.41 9.84
N ILE A 580 8.52 -16.58 8.98
CA ILE A 580 9.07 -16.22 7.67
C ILE A 580 10.42 -15.51 7.83
N LEU A 581 10.51 -14.59 8.80
CA LEU A 581 11.72 -13.83 9.08
C LEU A 581 12.83 -14.72 9.68
N VAL A 582 12.46 -15.64 10.58
CA VAL A 582 13.40 -16.61 11.17
C VAL A 582 13.96 -17.55 10.10
N ASP A 583 13.10 -18.07 9.20
CA ASP A 583 13.52 -18.92 8.07
C ASP A 583 14.43 -18.18 7.07
N ALA A 584 14.33 -16.85 7.01
CA ALA A 584 15.22 -15.98 6.24
C ALA A 584 16.55 -15.66 6.96
N ALA A 585 16.84 -16.31 8.09
CA ALA A 585 18.04 -16.09 8.92
C ALA A 585 18.20 -14.65 9.43
N VAL A 586 17.08 -13.99 9.77
CA VAL A 586 17.11 -12.62 10.31
C VAL A 586 17.82 -12.53 11.67
N LEU A 587 17.66 -13.53 12.54
CA LEU A 587 18.15 -13.48 13.92
C LEU A 587 19.68 -13.36 14.01
N PRO A 588 20.49 -14.19 13.30
CA PRO A 588 21.93 -13.99 13.25
C PRO A 588 22.36 -12.60 12.77
N ALA A 589 21.68 -12.04 11.77
CA ALA A 589 22.01 -10.73 11.22
C ALA A 589 21.73 -9.60 12.23
N LEU A 590 20.58 -9.65 12.91
CA LEU A 590 20.21 -8.64 13.91
C LEU A 590 21.08 -8.72 15.16
N ILE A 591 21.44 -9.92 15.60
CA ILE A 591 22.31 -10.12 16.78
C ILE A 591 23.73 -9.60 16.49
N ASN A 592 24.23 -9.79 15.27
CA ASN A 592 25.49 -9.22 14.83
C ASN A 592 25.49 -7.67 14.89
N ILE A 593 24.40 -7.03 14.46
CA ILE A 593 24.22 -5.57 14.58
C ILE A 593 24.18 -5.14 16.05
N LEU A 594 23.47 -5.91 16.89
CA LEU A 594 23.30 -5.59 18.30
C LEU A 594 24.62 -5.67 19.11
N PHE A 595 25.48 -6.66 18.83
CA PHE A 595 26.68 -6.94 19.64
C PHE A 595 28.02 -6.58 18.98
N GLU A 596 28.21 -6.82 17.67
CA GLU A 596 29.55 -6.78 17.06
C GLU A 596 29.88 -5.44 16.38
N SER A 597 28.88 -4.65 15.99
CA SER A 597 29.11 -3.44 15.18
C SER A 597 29.39 -2.23 16.08
N GLN A 598 30.67 -1.92 16.31
CA GLN A 598 31.09 -0.77 17.14
C GLN A 598 30.77 0.59 16.48
N ASP A 599 30.69 0.62 15.14
CA ASP A 599 30.45 1.86 14.37
C ASP A 599 28.95 2.14 14.10
N ASP A 600 28.03 1.23 14.46
CA ASP A 600 26.60 1.41 14.20
C ASP A 600 25.97 2.41 15.20
N SER A 601 25.08 3.26 14.68
CA SER A 601 24.37 4.25 15.49
C SER A 601 23.49 3.59 16.57
N PRO A 602 23.26 4.27 17.72
CA PRO A 602 22.37 3.74 18.76
C PRO A 602 20.95 3.47 18.23
N ASP A 603 20.48 4.26 17.26
CA ASP A 603 19.17 4.07 16.62
C ASP A 603 19.07 2.76 15.83
N LEU A 604 20.16 2.34 15.17
CA LEU A 604 20.20 1.04 14.48
C LEU A 604 20.20 -0.12 15.48
N LYS A 605 20.90 0.01 16.61
CA LYS A 605 20.91 -1.02 17.65
C LYS A 605 19.53 -1.15 18.31
N GLU A 606 18.85 -0.04 18.52
CA GLU A 606 17.48 -0.01 19.03
C GLU A 606 16.50 -0.66 18.05
N LEU A 607 16.56 -0.34 16.76
CA LEU A 607 15.72 -0.96 15.73
C LEU A 607 15.99 -2.47 15.63
N ALA A 608 17.25 -2.90 15.70
CA ALA A 608 17.61 -4.30 15.71
C ALA A 608 17.05 -5.02 16.94
N ALA A 609 17.24 -4.46 18.13
CA ALA A 609 16.69 -5.01 19.36
C ALA A 609 15.16 -5.08 19.33
N SER A 610 14.49 -4.04 18.81
CA SER A 610 13.03 -3.98 18.68
C SER A 610 12.50 -5.02 17.69
N THR A 611 13.21 -5.23 16.58
CA THR A 611 12.87 -6.26 15.60
C THR A 611 13.02 -7.67 16.19
N ILE A 612 14.12 -7.93 16.94
CA ILE A 612 14.29 -9.20 17.66
C ILE A 612 13.15 -9.38 18.69
N ALA A 613 12.83 -8.33 19.44
CA ALA A 613 11.78 -8.35 20.46
C ALA A 613 10.40 -8.74 19.88
N ASN A 614 10.05 -8.19 18.72
CA ASN A 614 8.83 -8.58 17.99
C ASN A 614 8.85 -10.07 17.62
N ILE A 615 9.97 -10.58 17.10
CA ILE A 615 10.12 -11.98 16.70
C ILE A 615 9.98 -12.93 17.90
N VAL A 616 10.61 -12.62 19.03
CA VAL A 616 10.60 -13.52 20.19
C VAL A 616 9.32 -13.46 21.02
N SER A 617 8.46 -12.47 20.76
CA SER A 617 7.18 -12.33 21.46
C SER A 617 6.21 -13.48 21.19
N ASN A 618 6.37 -14.18 20.06
CA ASN A 618 5.56 -15.33 19.69
C ASN A 618 6.37 -16.64 19.80
N PRO A 619 6.06 -17.54 20.75
CA PRO A 619 6.77 -18.80 20.89
C PRO A 619 6.43 -19.80 19.77
N GLY A 620 7.37 -20.68 19.44
CA GLY A 620 7.20 -21.83 18.55
C GLY A 620 8.13 -21.86 17.32
N HIS A 621 8.70 -20.71 16.94
CA HIS A 621 9.46 -20.59 15.68
C HIS A 621 10.94 -20.27 15.88
N TRP A 622 11.28 -19.46 16.88
CA TRP A 622 12.65 -19.03 17.12
C TRP A 622 13.43 -19.99 18.04
N GLU A 623 12.76 -20.85 18.82
CA GLU A 623 13.41 -21.72 19.81
C GLU A 623 14.39 -22.74 19.22
N LEU A 624 14.18 -23.09 17.94
CA LEU A 624 15.02 -24.01 17.18
C LEU A 624 16.02 -23.28 16.26
N ALA A 625 15.92 -21.96 16.15
CA ALA A 625 16.76 -21.17 15.26
C ALA A 625 18.16 -20.98 15.84
N SER A 626 19.16 -21.04 14.96
CA SER A 626 20.54 -20.66 15.31
C SER A 626 20.67 -19.14 15.29
N ILE A 627 21.36 -18.59 16.28
CA ILE A 627 21.59 -17.15 16.43
C ILE A 627 22.99 -16.72 16.01
N ASP A 628 23.88 -17.66 15.74
CA ASP A 628 25.22 -17.38 15.26
C ASP A 628 25.74 -18.50 14.35
N LYS A 629 26.97 -18.31 13.82
CA LYS A 629 27.64 -19.32 12.99
C LYS A 629 28.06 -20.57 13.77
N LYS A 630 28.03 -20.54 15.10
CA LYS A 630 28.45 -21.63 15.98
C LYS A 630 27.29 -22.57 16.35
N GLY A 631 26.05 -22.22 15.97
CA GLY A 631 24.88 -23.05 16.26
C GLY A 631 24.25 -22.76 17.61
N HIS A 632 24.61 -21.66 18.28
CA HIS A 632 23.96 -21.32 19.56
C HIS A 632 22.49 -20.96 19.34
N SER A 633 21.65 -21.21 20.34
CA SER A 633 20.25 -20.81 20.36
C SER A 633 20.00 -19.60 21.27
N MET A 634 18.85 -18.95 21.11
CA MET A 634 18.41 -17.80 21.92
C MET A 634 18.32 -18.12 23.43
N GLN A 635 18.13 -19.38 23.80
CA GLN A 635 18.04 -19.84 25.19
C GLN A 635 19.38 -20.29 25.79
N SER A 636 20.47 -20.18 25.03
CA SER A 636 21.80 -20.58 25.51
C SER A 636 22.31 -19.70 26.65
N LYS A 637 23.00 -20.31 27.64
CA LYS A 637 23.55 -19.60 28.80
C LYS A 637 24.43 -18.41 28.41
N SER A 638 25.30 -18.59 27.42
CA SER A 638 26.20 -17.54 26.93
C SER A 638 25.42 -16.33 26.43
N PHE A 639 24.39 -16.53 25.60
CA PHE A 639 23.60 -15.45 25.03
C PHE A 639 22.79 -14.70 26.09
N ILE A 640 22.17 -15.42 27.04
CA ILE A 640 21.44 -14.80 28.15
C ILE A 640 22.36 -13.92 29.00
N ILE A 641 23.57 -14.39 29.32
CA ILE A 641 24.56 -13.59 30.06
C ILE A 641 24.96 -12.35 29.25
N SER A 642 25.26 -12.50 27.96
CA SER A 642 25.61 -11.38 27.08
C SER A 642 24.48 -10.35 26.97
N LEU A 643 23.21 -10.76 26.91
CA LEU A 643 22.07 -9.84 26.92
C LEU A 643 21.94 -9.07 28.25
N LEU A 644 22.21 -9.70 29.38
CA LEU A 644 22.17 -9.04 30.70
C LEU A 644 23.32 -8.05 30.89
N GLU A 645 24.51 -8.39 30.40
CA GLU A 645 25.66 -7.49 30.34
C GLU A 645 25.37 -6.30 29.42
N LEU A 646 24.80 -6.56 28.23
CA LEU A 646 24.39 -5.52 27.30
C LEU A 646 23.31 -4.61 27.89
N LEU A 647 22.30 -5.17 28.58
CA LEU A 647 21.25 -4.38 29.25
C LEU A 647 21.84 -3.34 30.22
N SER A 648 22.92 -3.71 30.91
CA SER A 648 23.59 -2.84 31.89
C SER A 648 24.46 -1.76 31.22
N ALA A 649 24.98 -2.02 30.02
CA ALA A 649 25.92 -1.15 29.31
C ALA A 649 25.28 -0.36 28.15
N ALA A 650 24.09 -0.74 27.69
CA ALA A 650 23.45 -0.17 26.51
C ALA A 650 22.87 1.24 26.75
N PRO A 651 22.75 2.06 25.68
CA PRO A 651 22.01 3.32 25.73
C PRO A 651 20.55 3.13 26.18
N VAL A 652 19.96 4.15 26.82
CA VAL A 652 18.61 4.08 27.41
C VAL A 652 17.55 3.59 26.41
N GLN A 653 17.62 4.06 25.17
CA GLN A 653 16.69 3.68 24.09
C GLN A 653 16.75 2.18 23.71
N CYS A 654 17.89 1.51 23.92
CA CYS A 654 18.03 0.07 23.67
C CYS A 654 17.56 -0.80 24.86
N GLN A 655 17.50 -0.25 26.08
CA GLN A 655 17.27 -1.04 27.29
C GLN A 655 15.86 -1.64 27.33
N ALA A 656 14.82 -0.89 26.92
CA ALA A 656 13.45 -1.41 26.86
C ALA A 656 13.28 -2.56 25.85
N PRO A 657 13.75 -2.44 24.58
CA PRO A 657 13.79 -3.55 23.65
C PRO A 657 14.57 -4.77 24.17
N ILE A 658 15.71 -4.58 24.84
CA ILE A 658 16.49 -5.70 25.41
C ILE A 658 15.72 -6.40 26.53
N LEU A 659 15.07 -5.65 27.42
CA LEU A 659 14.16 -6.21 28.44
C LEU A 659 13.01 -6.98 27.79
N HIS A 660 12.49 -6.47 26.68
CA HIS A 660 11.45 -7.13 25.90
C HIS A 660 11.95 -8.45 25.29
N ILE A 661 13.17 -8.49 24.73
CA ILE A 661 13.78 -9.73 24.25
C ILE A 661 13.88 -10.76 25.38
N LEU A 662 14.44 -10.37 26.52
CA LEU A 662 14.58 -11.24 27.70
C LEU A 662 13.23 -11.75 28.20
N TYR A 663 12.20 -10.90 28.18
CA TYR A 663 10.83 -11.30 28.51
C TYR A 663 10.23 -12.27 27.50
N GLY A 664 10.36 -12.00 26.20
CA GLY A 664 9.83 -12.87 25.13
C GLY A 664 10.41 -14.27 25.22
N ILE A 665 11.75 -14.38 25.34
CA ILE A 665 12.41 -15.68 25.48
C ILE A 665 12.08 -16.37 26.81
N ALA A 666 11.96 -15.62 27.90
CA ALA A 666 11.54 -16.16 29.20
C ALA A 666 10.05 -16.52 29.25
N SER A 667 9.23 -16.08 28.29
CA SER A 667 7.79 -16.41 28.26
C SER A 667 7.48 -17.65 27.44
N SER A 668 8.43 -18.14 26.62
CA SER A 668 8.23 -19.36 25.83
C SER A 668 8.09 -20.59 26.74
N PRO A 669 7.07 -21.44 26.52
CA PRO A 669 6.90 -22.68 27.27
C PRO A 669 8.10 -23.64 27.18
N GLN A 670 8.86 -23.60 26.08
CA GLN A 670 10.00 -24.49 25.85
C GLN A 670 11.32 -23.92 26.38
N ALA A 671 11.51 -22.60 26.38
CA ALA A 671 12.77 -21.95 26.75
C ALA A 671 12.81 -21.44 28.20
N SER A 672 11.68 -20.90 28.67
CA SER A 672 11.18 -21.10 30.04
C SER A 672 12.20 -21.28 31.17
N GLU A 673 12.26 -22.54 31.58
CA GLU A 673 13.06 -23.08 32.65
C GLU A 673 14.56 -22.83 32.45
N SER A 674 15.08 -23.02 31.23
CA SER A 674 16.50 -22.81 30.93
C SER A 674 16.89 -21.34 31.07
N VAL A 675 16.11 -20.45 30.44
CA VAL A 675 16.38 -19.00 30.44
C VAL A 675 16.34 -18.45 31.86
N THR A 676 15.26 -18.73 32.60
CA THR A 676 15.10 -18.21 33.96
C THR A 676 16.18 -18.77 34.91
N SER A 677 16.60 -20.03 34.75
CA SER A 677 17.72 -20.62 35.48
C SER A 677 19.05 -19.91 35.18
N HIS A 678 19.30 -19.55 33.91
CA HIS A 678 20.48 -18.78 33.52
C HIS A 678 20.47 -17.37 34.11
N VAL A 679 19.32 -16.68 34.10
CA VAL A 679 19.14 -15.36 34.73
C VAL A 679 19.42 -15.41 36.24
N LYS A 680 19.01 -16.48 36.93
CA LYS A 680 19.31 -16.69 38.36
C LYS A 680 20.81 -16.91 38.61
N SER A 681 21.51 -17.59 37.70
CA SER A 681 22.92 -17.99 37.89
C SER A 681 23.94 -16.85 37.67
N GLY A 682 23.56 -15.80 36.96
CA GLY A 682 24.29 -14.53 36.91
C GLY A 682 23.61 -13.51 37.81
N GLU A 683 24.22 -12.36 38.10
CA GLU A 683 23.60 -11.26 38.87
C GLU A 683 22.36 -10.63 38.16
N GLY A 684 21.75 -11.33 37.20
CA GLY A 684 20.67 -10.89 36.34
C GLY A 684 19.39 -10.53 37.09
N ILE A 685 19.05 -11.21 38.19
CA ILE A 685 17.92 -10.79 39.04
C ILE A 685 18.13 -9.36 39.52
N LYS A 686 19.32 -9.03 40.04
CA LYS A 686 19.65 -7.66 40.51
C LYS A 686 19.62 -6.64 39.38
N THR A 687 20.16 -7.00 38.21
CA THR A 687 20.09 -6.16 37.02
C THR A 687 18.64 -5.85 36.65
N ILE A 688 17.77 -6.87 36.54
CA ILE A 688 16.37 -6.70 36.11
C ILE A 688 15.58 -5.88 37.13
N ILE A 689 15.69 -6.18 38.43
CA ILE A 689 14.92 -5.46 39.44
C ILE A 689 15.31 -3.98 39.55
N SER A 690 16.51 -3.58 39.09
CA SER A 690 16.92 -2.17 39.04
C SER A 690 16.02 -1.33 38.10
N PHE A 691 15.42 -1.95 37.09
CA PHE A 691 14.54 -1.29 36.14
C PHE A 691 13.08 -1.12 36.61
N LEU A 692 12.70 -1.70 37.76
CA LEU A 692 11.35 -1.53 38.32
C LEU A 692 11.04 -0.08 38.72
N GLU A 693 12.09 0.72 38.95
CA GLU A 693 12.01 2.15 39.33
C GLU A 693 12.44 3.09 38.21
N HIS A 694 12.61 2.57 36.98
CA HIS A 694 13.04 3.38 35.84
C HIS A 694 12.04 4.53 35.57
N PRO A 695 12.49 5.75 35.23
CA PRO A 695 11.59 6.89 35.01
C PRO A 695 10.60 6.65 33.85
N GLU A 696 11.05 5.95 32.80
CA GLU A 696 10.22 5.65 31.64
C GLU A 696 9.33 4.42 31.84
N VAL A 697 8.07 4.53 31.43
CA VAL A 697 7.02 3.51 31.63
C VAL A 697 7.36 2.21 30.89
N GLU A 698 7.93 2.30 29.69
CA GLU A 698 8.17 1.13 28.84
C GLU A 698 9.19 0.15 29.46
N HIS A 699 10.32 0.65 29.96
CA HIS A 699 11.30 -0.16 30.70
C HIS A 699 10.66 -0.85 31.89
N ARG A 700 9.83 -0.12 32.65
CA ARG A 700 9.13 -0.68 33.81
C ARG A 700 8.20 -1.80 33.39
N ILE A 701 7.39 -1.63 32.33
CA ILE A 701 6.46 -2.68 31.85
C ILE A 701 7.20 -4.00 31.62
N TYR A 702 8.29 -4.00 30.86
CA TYR A 702 9.02 -5.24 30.58
C TYR A 702 9.79 -5.76 31.79
N ALA A 703 10.31 -4.88 32.65
CA ALA A 703 10.92 -5.29 33.91
C ALA A 703 9.91 -5.98 34.85
N PHE A 704 8.70 -5.43 35.00
CA PHE A 704 7.62 -6.04 35.78
C PHE A 704 7.20 -7.40 35.20
N ARG A 705 6.99 -7.49 33.88
CA ARG A 705 6.63 -8.75 33.22
C ARG A 705 7.71 -9.83 33.37
N LEU A 706 8.98 -9.48 33.16
CA LEU A 706 10.09 -10.41 33.33
C LEU A 706 10.23 -10.84 34.81
N THR A 707 10.11 -9.90 35.74
CA THR A 707 10.14 -10.19 37.18
C THR A 707 8.99 -11.11 37.61
N ARG A 708 7.79 -10.93 37.02
CA ARG A 708 6.65 -11.85 37.22
C ARG A 708 7.00 -13.27 36.79
N VAL A 709 7.53 -13.46 35.59
CA VAL A 709 7.93 -14.79 35.10
C VAL A 709 8.99 -15.43 36.00
N LEU A 710 9.95 -14.65 36.49
CA LEU A 710 10.95 -15.13 37.46
C LEU A 710 10.31 -15.50 38.80
N SER A 711 9.32 -14.74 39.28
CA SER A 711 8.64 -14.97 40.56
C SER A 711 7.90 -16.31 40.60
N GLU A 712 7.34 -16.76 39.46
CA GLU A 712 6.61 -18.03 39.36
C GLU A 712 7.52 -19.25 39.59
N ARG A 713 8.83 -19.12 39.39
CA ARG A 713 9.81 -20.22 39.50
C ARG A 713 10.77 -20.08 40.67
N PHE A 714 11.24 -18.86 40.94
CA PHE A 714 12.29 -18.57 41.92
C PHE A 714 11.82 -17.58 42.99
N GLY A 715 10.58 -17.74 43.47
CA GLY A 715 9.96 -16.82 44.43
C GLY A 715 10.79 -16.55 45.69
N GLN A 716 11.54 -17.54 46.20
CA GLN A 716 12.40 -17.35 47.38
C GLN A 716 13.66 -16.52 47.07
N ASP A 717 14.36 -16.83 45.97
CA ASP A 717 15.57 -16.10 45.59
C ASP A 717 15.22 -14.66 45.24
N LEU A 718 14.12 -14.45 44.51
CA LEU A 718 13.60 -13.13 44.19
C LEU A 718 13.17 -12.36 45.45
N ALA A 719 12.55 -13.02 46.43
CA ALA A 719 12.23 -12.39 47.71
C ALA A 719 13.48 -11.91 48.45
N ASN A 720 14.57 -12.70 48.45
CA ASN A 720 15.84 -12.32 49.08
C ASN A 720 16.42 -11.03 48.46
N GLU A 721 16.34 -10.87 47.13
CA GLU A 721 16.84 -9.70 46.41
C GLU A 721 15.91 -8.48 46.50
N LEU A 722 14.61 -8.66 46.75
CA LEU A 722 13.64 -7.57 46.87
C LEU A 722 13.53 -7.00 48.30
N ARG A 723 13.82 -7.79 49.34
CA ARG A 723 13.79 -7.35 50.76
C ARG A 723 14.61 -6.09 51.07
N PRO A 724 15.78 -5.83 50.46
CA PRO A 724 16.61 -4.67 50.77
C PRO A 724 16.03 -3.29 50.41
N ASN A 725 14.78 -3.16 49.93
CA ASN A 725 13.89 -1.96 49.94
C ASN A 725 12.79 -1.98 48.84
N LYS A 726 12.60 -3.08 48.08
CA LYS A 726 11.71 -3.10 46.90
C LYS A 726 10.34 -3.76 47.13
N LEU A 727 10.12 -4.45 48.25
CA LEU A 727 8.79 -5.00 48.58
C LEU A 727 7.71 -3.91 48.79
N PRO A 728 7.98 -2.80 49.52
CA PRO A 728 7.03 -1.70 49.63
C PRO A 728 6.73 -1.03 48.28
N LEU A 729 7.75 -0.87 47.42
CA LEU A 729 7.59 -0.33 46.07
C LEU A 729 6.54 -1.09 45.26
N LEU A 730 6.57 -2.43 45.27
CA LEU A 730 5.61 -3.24 44.53
C LEU A 730 4.17 -3.01 45.03
N LYS A 731 4.00 -2.88 46.36
CA LYS A 731 2.70 -2.56 46.97
C LYS A 731 2.25 -1.15 46.57
N ASP A 732 3.13 -0.16 46.65
CA ASP A 732 2.81 1.22 46.33
C ASP A 732 2.42 1.35 44.85
N LYS A 733 3.13 0.66 43.95
CA LYS A 733 2.79 0.60 42.52
C LYS A 733 1.45 -0.08 42.25
N LEU A 734 1.11 -1.15 42.97
CA LEU A 734 -0.19 -1.80 42.87
C LEU A 734 -1.34 -0.85 43.27
N LEU A 735 -1.14 -0.08 44.34
CA LEU A 735 -2.13 0.85 44.90
C LEU A 735 -2.20 2.19 44.14
N ASP A 736 -1.16 2.55 43.40
CA ASP A 736 -1.09 3.76 42.61
C ASP A 736 -2.04 3.71 41.41
N ASN A 737 -3.04 4.59 41.40
CA ASN A 737 -4.00 4.71 40.30
C ASN A 737 -3.41 5.39 39.06
N GLN A 738 -2.24 6.02 39.15
CA GLN A 738 -1.54 6.60 38.00
C GLN A 738 -0.69 5.57 37.25
N SER A 739 -0.34 4.45 37.90
CA SER A 739 0.39 3.34 37.27
C SER A 739 -0.50 2.58 36.28
N THR A 740 0.11 2.01 35.22
CA THR A 740 -0.65 1.30 34.18
C THR A 740 -1.32 0.05 34.74
N GLU A 741 -2.46 -0.37 34.16
CA GLU A 741 -3.15 -1.60 34.60
C GLU A 741 -2.25 -2.83 34.51
N GLY A 742 -1.35 -2.86 33.51
CA GLY A 742 -0.32 -3.89 33.35
C GLY A 742 0.65 -3.94 34.53
N GLU A 743 1.35 -2.83 34.83
CA GLU A 743 2.28 -2.73 35.96
C GLU A 743 1.61 -3.13 37.28
N ARG A 744 0.38 -2.65 37.51
CA ARG A 744 -0.36 -2.99 38.73
C ARG A 744 -0.66 -4.48 38.80
N SER A 745 -1.14 -5.08 37.69
CA SER A 745 -1.45 -6.51 37.67
C SER A 745 -0.21 -7.38 37.85
N ASP A 746 0.91 -7.01 37.24
CA ASP A 746 2.17 -7.75 37.37
C ASP A 746 2.78 -7.58 38.76
N ALA A 747 2.69 -6.39 39.37
CA ALA A 747 3.09 -6.17 40.77
C ALA A 747 2.29 -7.05 41.74
N ALA A 748 0.97 -7.19 41.53
CA ALA A 748 0.15 -8.10 42.32
C ALA A 748 0.59 -9.57 42.16
N CYS A 749 0.82 -10.02 40.93
CA CYS A 749 1.28 -11.38 40.65
C CYS A 749 2.67 -11.67 41.23
N ILE A 750 3.61 -10.72 41.13
CA ILE A 750 4.94 -10.85 41.73
C ILE A 750 4.79 -11.07 43.23
N LEU A 751 4.13 -10.15 43.95
CA LEU A 751 3.96 -10.24 45.40
C LEU A 751 3.20 -11.52 45.83
N ALA A 752 2.24 -11.99 45.03
CA ALA A 752 1.54 -13.24 45.27
C ALA A 752 2.46 -14.48 45.20
N ASN A 753 3.45 -14.46 44.32
CA ASN A 753 4.36 -15.58 44.09
C ASN A 753 5.58 -15.59 45.04
N LEU A 754 5.86 -14.49 45.73
CA LEU A 754 6.96 -14.40 46.70
C LEU A 754 6.67 -15.21 47.97
N SER A 755 7.69 -15.85 48.52
CA SER A 755 7.64 -16.46 49.85
C SER A 755 7.81 -15.40 50.93
N LEU A 756 6.69 -14.88 51.44
CA LEU A 756 6.65 -13.89 52.52
C LEU A 756 6.58 -14.58 53.90
N SER A 757 7.33 -14.06 54.87
CA SER A 757 7.20 -14.41 56.28
C SER A 757 5.91 -13.86 56.89
N GLU A 758 5.48 -14.42 58.03
CA GLU A 758 4.25 -13.96 58.71
C GLU A 758 4.29 -12.47 59.07
N ASP A 759 5.45 -11.98 59.51
CA ASP A 759 5.66 -10.57 59.82
C ASP A 759 5.60 -9.69 58.56
N GLU A 760 6.14 -10.15 57.44
CA GLU A 760 6.04 -9.46 56.14
C GLU A 760 4.58 -9.42 55.66
N VAL A 761 3.82 -10.50 55.79
CA VAL A 761 2.39 -10.52 55.42
C VAL A 761 1.60 -9.50 56.25
N LYS A 762 1.87 -9.41 57.57
CA LYS A 762 1.20 -8.45 58.47
C LYS A 762 1.60 -7.01 58.18
N THR A 763 2.89 -6.74 58.05
CA THR A 763 3.42 -5.37 57.88
C THR A 763 3.17 -4.83 56.47
N LEU A 764 3.37 -5.66 55.44
CA LEU A 764 3.18 -5.27 54.03
C LEU A 764 1.71 -5.34 53.62
N LEU A 765 0.99 -6.43 53.93
CA LEU A 765 -0.33 -6.72 53.36
C LEU A 765 -1.50 -6.60 54.36
N GLY A 766 -1.30 -5.95 55.52
CA GLY A 766 -2.26 -5.91 56.65
C GLY A 766 -3.72 -5.49 56.35
N ALA A 767 -4.56 -5.43 57.39
CA ALA A 767 -6.03 -5.36 57.28
C ALA A 767 -6.58 -4.31 56.29
N SER A 768 -6.01 -3.11 56.25
CA SER A 768 -6.40 -2.05 55.31
C SER A 768 -6.19 -2.44 53.83
N PHE A 769 -5.09 -3.15 53.54
CA PHE A 769 -4.78 -3.67 52.22
C PHE A 769 -5.72 -4.83 51.85
N VAL A 770 -6.00 -5.76 52.79
CA VAL A 770 -6.99 -6.82 52.56
C VAL A 770 -8.37 -6.24 52.22
N LYS A 771 -8.81 -5.22 52.96
CA LYS A 771 -10.07 -4.51 52.67
C LYS A 771 -10.06 -3.92 51.26
N TRP A 772 -8.97 -3.29 50.84
CA TRP A 772 -8.82 -2.77 49.49
C TRP A 772 -8.90 -3.89 48.44
N THR A 773 -8.13 -4.96 48.60
CA THR A 773 -8.11 -6.14 47.72
C THR A 773 -9.50 -6.74 47.52
N VAL A 774 -10.23 -6.95 48.61
CA VAL A 774 -11.61 -7.48 48.60
C VAL A 774 -12.56 -6.54 47.88
N THR A 775 -12.42 -5.23 48.09
CA THR A 775 -13.27 -4.23 47.43
C THR A 775 -13.02 -4.21 45.93
N THR A 776 -11.75 -4.28 45.51
CA THR A 776 -11.34 -4.32 44.11
C THR A 776 -11.87 -5.58 43.41
N LEU A 777 -11.73 -6.77 44.02
CA LEU A 777 -12.28 -8.02 43.47
C LEU A 777 -13.80 -7.97 43.31
N ARG A 778 -14.54 -7.44 44.31
CA ARG A 778 -16.01 -7.29 44.20
C ARG A 778 -16.43 -6.34 43.08
N ASN A 779 -15.70 -5.25 42.90
CA ASN A 779 -15.99 -4.28 41.83
C ASN A 779 -15.75 -4.91 40.45
N GLN A 780 -14.69 -5.71 40.28
CA GLN A 780 -14.43 -6.45 39.04
C GLN A 780 -15.53 -7.48 38.75
N SER A 781 -16.00 -8.22 39.76
CA SER A 781 -17.07 -9.21 39.58
C SER A 781 -18.44 -8.60 39.24
N ARG A 782 -18.71 -7.35 39.64
CA ARG A 782 -19.96 -6.62 39.33
C ARG A 782 -20.02 -6.02 37.92
N SER A 783 -18.87 -5.83 37.27
CA SER A 783 -18.76 -5.24 35.92
C SER A 783 -18.81 -6.29 34.79
N SER A 784 -19.13 -7.55 35.10
CA SER A 784 -18.91 -8.75 34.27
C SER A 784 -19.89 -8.99 33.10
N ASN A 785 -20.78 -8.04 32.79
CA ASN A 785 -21.61 -8.10 31.56
C ASN A 785 -20.83 -7.71 30.27
N VAL A 786 -19.52 -7.43 30.37
CA VAL A 786 -18.65 -7.04 29.26
C VAL A 786 -17.42 -7.97 29.24
N ARG A 787 -16.96 -8.37 28.04
CA ARG A 787 -15.78 -9.25 27.82
C ARG A 787 -14.60 -8.79 28.70
N ILE A 788 -14.12 -9.66 29.59
CA ILE A 788 -13.03 -9.37 30.54
C ILE A 788 -11.71 -9.15 29.76
N SER A 789 -11.05 -8.00 29.99
CA SER A 789 -9.74 -7.71 29.39
C SER A 789 -8.63 -8.62 29.96
N ARG A 790 -7.54 -8.83 29.21
CA ARG A 790 -6.38 -9.61 29.70
C ARG A 790 -5.81 -9.05 31.03
N PRO A 791 -5.60 -7.74 31.20
CA PRO A 791 -5.07 -7.16 32.45
C PRO A 791 -6.00 -7.33 33.66
N ALA A 792 -7.32 -7.20 33.48
CA ALA A 792 -8.29 -7.39 34.56
C ALA A 792 -8.24 -8.83 35.13
N SER A 793 -8.00 -9.81 34.26
CA SER A 793 -7.84 -11.20 34.69
C SER A 793 -6.50 -11.48 35.39
N SER A 794 -5.40 -10.88 34.94
CA SER A 794 -4.10 -10.97 35.63
C SER A 794 -4.16 -10.30 37.00
N MET A 795 -4.89 -9.18 37.09
CA MET A 795 -5.13 -8.50 38.36
C MET A 795 -5.88 -9.41 39.35
N ALA A 796 -6.98 -10.04 38.92
CA ALA A 796 -7.73 -10.96 39.77
C ALA A 796 -6.87 -12.15 40.25
N GLU A 797 -6.03 -12.71 39.37
CA GLU A 797 -5.06 -13.74 39.70
C GLU A 797 -4.10 -13.29 40.82
N GLY A 798 -3.42 -12.15 40.62
CA GLY A 798 -2.49 -11.59 41.60
C GLY A 798 -3.17 -11.28 42.94
N LEU A 799 -4.33 -10.64 42.93
CA LEU A 799 -5.08 -10.30 44.14
C LEU A 799 -5.52 -11.55 44.92
N LEU A 800 -5.97 -12.62 44.24
CA LEU A 800 -6.29 -13.89 44.91
C LEU A 800 -5.05 -14.55 45.48
N GLY A 801 -3.93 -14.56 44.74
CA GLY A 801 -2.67 -15.07 45.23
C GLY A 801 -2.16 -14.32 46.47
N LEU A 802 -2.37 -13.01 46.54
CA LEU A 802 -2.08 -12.22 47.74
C LEU A 802 -2.95 -12.61 48.93
N LEU A 803 -4.24 -12.86 48.71
CA LEU A 803 -5.13 -13.35 49.78
C LEU A 803 -4.72 -14.74 50.27
N LEU A 804 -4.10 -15.58 49.43
CA LEU A 804 -3.62 -16.89 49.86
C LEU A 804 -2.53 -16.81 50.94
N HIS A 805 -1.73 -15.73 50.99
CA HIS A 805 -0.77 -15.53 52.08
C HIS A 805 -1.45 -15.49 53.45
N PHE A 806 -2.67 -14.93 53.54
CA PHE A 806 -3.48 -14.92 54.77
C PHE A 806 -4.14 -16.26 55.10
N THR A 807 -4.09 -17.23 54.18
CA THR A 807 -4.70 -18.55 54.39
C THR A 807 -3.69 -19.63 54.77
N ARG A 808 -2.38 -19.39 54.59
CA ARG A 808 -1.31 -20.39 54.77
C ARG A 808 -0.83 -20.52 56.22
N SER A 809 -0.88 -19.44 57.01
CA SER A 809 -0.63 -19.47 58.45
C SER A 809 -1.60 -18.52 59.17
N LEU A 810 -2.36 -19.08 60.11
CA LEU A 810 -3.50 -18.41 60.73
C LEU A 810 -3.25 -18.25 62.23
N ASP A 811 -2.43 -17.26 62.57
CA ASP A 811 -2.37 -16.75 63.93
C ASP A 811 -3.67 -15.99 64.28
N SER A 812 -3.88 -15.69 65.56
CA SER A 812 -5.13 -15.07 66.05
C SER A 812 -5.47 -13.76 65.32
N GLN A 813 -4.47 -12.96 64.96
CA GLN A 813 -4.65 -11.70 64.24
C GLN A 813 -5.07 -11.91 62.78
N THR A 814 -4.39 -12.80 62.05
CA THR A 814 -4.73 -13.13 60.65
C THR A 814 -6.12 -13.76 60.57
N LEU A 815 -6.47 -14.63 61.53
CA LEU A 815 -7.80 -15.23 61.64
C LEU A 815 -8.91 -14.18 61.83
N SER A 816 -8.65 -13.11 62.59
CA SER A 816 -9.58 -11.98 62.73
C SER A 816 -9.79 -11.28 61.39
N ILE A 817 -8.73 -11.02 60.62
CA ILE A 817 -8.79 -10.37 59.31
C ILE A 817 -9.59 -11.23 58.31
N VAL A 818 -9.35 -12.55 58.31
CA VAL A 818 -10.08 -13.52 57.46
C VAL A 818 -11.60 -13.46 57.75
N LYS A 819 -11.96 -13.43 59.04
CA LYS A 819 -13.37 -13.37 59.48
C LYS A 819 -14.00 -12.01 59.17
N GLU A 820 -13.33 -10.91 59.50
CA GLU A 820 -13.82 -9.54 59.30
C GLU A 820 -14.12 -9.24 57.83
N HIS A 821 -13.24 -9.67 56.92
CA HIS A 821 -13.37 -9.37 55.49
C HIS A 821 -14.05 -10.47 54.68
N ARG A 822 -14.52 -11.53 55.34
CA ARG A 822 -15.26 -12.66 54.76
C ARG A 822 -14.55 -13.32 53.57
N LEU A 823 -13.27 -13.69 53.75
CA LEU A 823 -12.43 -14.18 52.64
C LEU A 823 -12.94 -15.49 52.02
N MET A 824 -13.55 -16.39 52.79
CA MET A 824 -14.12 -17.63 52.24
C MET A 824 -15.23 -17.32 51.22
N THR A 825 -16.10 -16.35 51.54
CA THR A 825 -17.13 -15.88 50.61
C THR A 825 -16.53 -15.24 49.35
N ILE A 826 -15.41 -14.53 49.48
CA ILE A 826 -14.71 -13.92 48.34
C ILE A 826 -14.15 -14.99 47.41
N PHE A 827 -13.42 -15.97 47.95
CA PHE A 827 -12.91 -17.09 47.15
C PHE A 827 -14.04 -17.85 46.46
N CYS A 828 -15.12 -18.16 47.19
CA CYS A 828 -16.30 -18.83 46.62
C CYS A 828 -16.91 -18.04 45.46
N GLY A 829 -17.01 -16.71 45.58
CA GLY A 829 -17.55 -15.85 44.52
C GLY A 829 -16.73 -15.86 43.22
N GLN A 830 -15.45 -16.24 43.26
CA GLN A 830 -14.59 -16.30 42.08
C GLN A 830 -14.64 -17.64 41.33
N LEU A 831 -15.36 -18.64 41.85
CA LEU A 831 -15.49 -19.96 41.21
C LEU A 831 -16.46 -19.99 40.02
N GLY A 832 -17.19 -18.90 39.74
CA GLY A 832 -18.22 -18.86 38.70
C GLY A 832 -17.71 -19.20 37.28
N PHE A 833 -18.62 -19.65 36.42
CA PHE A 833 -18.32 -20.15 35.07
C PHE A 833 -17.53 -19.17 34.17
N SER A 834 -17.69 -17.86 34.36
CA SER A 834 -17.00 -16.83 33.56
C SER A 834 -15.54 -16.57 33.97
N SER A 835 -15.06 -17.17 35.06
CA SER A 835 -13.70 -16.98 35.55
C SER A 835 -12.68 -17.80 34.76
N LYS A 836 -11.47 -17.26 34.56
CA LYS A 836 -10.38 -18.01 33.94
C LYS A 836 -9.93 -19.21 34.80
N PRO A 837 -9.37 -20.28 34.21
CA PRO A 837 -8.95 -21.47 34.94
C PRO A 837 -8.03 -21.17 36.14
N ARG A 838 -7.01 -20.32 35.95
CA ARG A 838 -6.07 -19.97 37.02
C ARG A 838 -6.73 -19.26 38.21
N VAL A 839 -7.71 -18.39 37.95
CA VAL A 839 -8.50 -17.72 38.99
C VAL A 839 -9.32 -18.73 39.80
N LYS A 840 -9.97 -19.69 39.12
CA LYS A 840 -10.72 -20.79 39.76
C LYS A 840 -9.80 -21.66 40.62
N GLN A 841 -8.61 -22.01 40.11
CA GLN A 841 -7.61 -22.79 40.84
C GLN A 841 -7.17 -22.09 42.14
N LEU A 842 -6.78 -20.81 42.07
CA LEU A 842 -6.36 -20.04 43.25
C LEU A 842 -7.50 -19.87 44.26
N ALA A 843 -8.72 -19.68 43.78
CA ALA A 843 -9.89 -19.59 44.63
C ALA A 843 -10.21 -20.89 45.37
N ALA A 844 -10.18 -22.03 44.66
CA ALA A 844 -10.36 -23.35 45.26
C ALA A 844 -9.24 -23.66 46.27
N LEU A 845 -7.99 -23.26 45.99
CA LEU A 845 -6.88 -23.39 46.92
C LEU A 845 -7.08 -22.56 48.20
N GLY A 846 -7.63 -21.34 48.09
CA GLY A 846 -7.97 -20.51 49.24
C GLY A 846 -9.06 -21.14 50.11
N LEU A 847 -10.08 -21.72 49.48
CA LEU A 847 -11.12 -22.47 50.18
C LEU A 847 -10.58 -23.72 50.90
N LYS A 848 -9.68 -24.45 50.24
CA LYS A 848 -8.97 -25.60 50.83
C LYS A 848 -8.26 -25.19 52.12
N ASN A 849 -7.41 -24.17 52.05
CA ASN A 849 -6.60 -23.70 53.19
C ASN A 849 -7.48 -23.26 54.38
N LEU A 850 -8.56 -22.51 54.10
CA LEU A 850 -9.49 -22.06 55.14
C LEU A 850 -10.28 -23.21 55.77
N SER A 851 -10.68 -24.20 54.97
CA SER A 851 -11.36 -25.42 55.44
C SER A 851 -10.44 -26.31 56.28
N GLU A 852 -9.16 -26.41 55.92
CA GLU A 852 -8.15 -27.09 56.73
C GLU A 852 -7.95 -26.42 58.09
N CYS A 853 -7.89 -25.09 58.13
CA CYS A 853 -7.76 -24.35 59.39
C CYS A 853 -9.02 -24.45 60.27
N GLY A 854 -10.23 -24.38 59.70
CA GLY A 854 -11.46 -24.52 60.47
C GLY A 854 -11.50 -25.79 61.32
N ARG A 855 -10.90 -26.87 60.82
CA ARG A 855 -10.81 -28.16 61.52
C ARG A 855 -9.77 -28.18 62.62
N SER A 856 -8.63 -27.51 62.45
CA SER A 856 -7.59 -27.45 63.49
C SER A 856 -7.97 -26.55 64.66
N VAL A 857 -8.75 -25.49 64.42
CA VAL A 857 -9.24 -24.58 65.47
C VAL A 857 -10.38 -25.21 66.27
N THR A 858 -11.30 -25.91 65.61
CA THR A 858 -12.47 -26.52 66.30
C THR A 858 -12.13 -27.77 67.10
N SER A 859 -10.99 -28.41 66.86
CA SER A 859 -10.52 -29.55 67.67
C SER A 859 -9.81 -29.15 68.97
N GLY A 860 -9.44 -27.88 69.14
CA GLY A 860 -8.71 -27.36 70.31
C GLY A 860 -9.58 -26.83 71.47
N ASP A 861 -10.82 -26.42 71.21
CA ASP A 861 -11.69 -25.71 72.17
C ASP A 861 -12.78 -26.60 72.83
N ALA A 862 -12.61 -27.92 72.86
CA ALA A 862 -13.55 -28.81 73.55
C ALA A 862 -13.37 -28.76 75.08
N GLU A 863 -13.84 -27.71 75.74
CA GLU A 863 -14.06 -27.75 77.20
C GLU A 863 -15.15 -28.79 77.52
N PRO A 864 -14.95 -29.67 78.52
CA PRO A 864 -15.97 -30.64 78.91
C PRO A 864 -17.15 -29.91 79.57
N PRO A 865 -18.40 -30.32 79.31
CA PRO A 865 -19.57 -29.69 79.94
C PRO A 865 -19.52 -29.88 81.47
N PRO A 866 -19.97 -28.89 82.27
CA PRO A 866 -19.99 -29.01 83.72
C PRO A 866 -20.93 -30.15 84.17
N PRO A 867 -20.61 -30.84 85.28
CA PRO A 867 -21.40 -31.98 85.73
C PRO A 867 -22.80 -31.53 86.14
N GLN A 868 -23.83 -32.15 85.55
CA GLN A 868 -25.22 -31.93 85.96
C GLN A 868 -25.46 -32.49 87.37
N GLY A 869 -25.55 -31.60 88.36
CA GLY A 869 -26.01 -31.91 89.70
C GLY A 869 -27.53 -31.74 89.83
N PHE A 870 -28.18 -32.81 90.28
CA PHE A 870 -29.47 -32.93 90.98
C PHE A 870 -30.34 -31.66 91.14
N CYS A 871 -31.55 -31.68 90.52
CA CYS A 871 -32.86 -31.70 91.21
C CYS A 871 -34.00 -31.33 90.24
N SER A 872 -34.69 -32.36 89.76
CA SER A 872 -36.09 -32.27 89.29
C SER A 872 -36.97 -32.16 90.54
N PHE A 873 -37.77 -31.11 90.68
CA PHE A 873 -39.16 -31.14 91.19
C PHE A 873 -39.70 -29.69 91.10
N LEU A 874 -40.84 -29.52 90.42
CA LEU A 874 -41.66 -28.28 90.32
C LEU A 874 -41.31 -27.26 89.21
N VAL A 875 -41.53 -27.60 87.93
CA VAL A 875 -42.16 -26.67 86.97
C VAL A 875 -42.97 -27.48 85.93
N PHE A 876 -44.29 -27.46 86.09
CA PHE A 876 -45.26 -27.71 85.02
C PHE A 876 -45.44 -26.40 84.23
N MET A 877 -45.77 -26.50 82.93
CA MET A 877 -46.24 -25.42 82.04
C MET A 877 -45.17 -24.58 81.30
N CYS A 878 -44.56 -25.18 80.26
CA CYS A 878 -44.38 -24.59 78.92
C CYS A 878 -43.56 -25.56 78.05
N GLY A 879 -44.24 -26.30 77.17
CA GLY A 879 -43.58 -27.06 76.12
C GLY A 879 -42.96 -26.11 75.09
N ARG A 880 -41.71 -25.72 75.30
CA ARG A 880 -40.80 -25.38 74.20
C ARG A 880 -39.71 -26.43 74.19
N ALA A 881 -39.73 -27.26 73.15
CA ALA A 881 -38.61 -28.12 72.81
C ALA A 881 -37.33 -27.27 72.85
N SER A 882 -36.35 -27.69 73.67
CA SER A 882 -35.01 -27.16 73.55
C SER A 882 -34.54 -27.47 72.13
N LYS A 883 -34.45 -26.46 71.27
CA LYS A 883 -33.65 -26.56 70.06
C LYS A 883 -32.21 -26.72 70.56
N ASN A 884 -31.74 -27.95 70.66
CA ASN A 884 -30.31 -28.20 70.72
C ASN A 884 -29.69 -27.44 69.54
N PRO A 885 -28.66 -26.61 69.76
CA PRO A 885 -28.01 -25.93 68.64
C PRO A 885 -27.55 -27.02 67.66
N SER A 886 -28.01 -26.94 66.42
CA SER A 886 -27.67 -27.91 65.38
C SER A 886 -26.16 -27.92 65.21
N THR A 887 -25.48 -28.97 65.70
CA THR A 887 -24.05 -29.12 65.48
C THR A 887 -23.78 -29.26 64.00
N CYS A 888 -22.73 -28.60 63.52
CA CYS A 888 -22.32 -28.65 62.12
C CYS A 888 -22.01 -30.11 61.74
N PRO A 889 -22.56 -30.64 60.63
CA PRO A 889 -22.31 -32.04 60.25
C PRO A 889 -20.84 -32.32 59.94
N ILE A 890 -20.06 -31.28 59.61
CA ILE A 890 -18.62 -31.39 59.27
C ILE A 890 -17.71 -31.28 60.51
N HIS A 891 -17.99 -30.36 61.43
CA HIS A 891 -17.11 -30.08 62.59
C HIS A 891 -17.61 -30.69 63.91
N ASP A 892 -18.86 -31.17 63.95
CA ASP A 892 -19.58 -31.59 65.15
C ASP A 892 -19.57 -30.59 66.33
N ALA A 893 -19.36 -29.32 66.02
CA ALA A 893 -19.39 -28.20 66.95
C ALA A 893 -20.41 -27.14 66.48
N ALA A 894 -20.70 -26.18 67.35
CA ALA A 894 -21.48 -25.00 66.97
C ALA A 894 -20.72 -24.25 65.87
N CYS A 895 -21.36 -24.06 64.71
CA CYS A 895 -20.80 -23.36 63.57
C CYS A 895 -21.83 -22.34 63.10
N GLU A 896 -21.43 -21.07 63.06
CA GLU A 896 -22.29 -19.98 62.58
C GLU A 896 -22.68 -20.21 61.11
N GLU A 897 -23.88 -19.78 60.72
CA GLU A 897 -24.36 -19.89 59.33
C GLU A 897 -23.45 -19.18 58.33
N ASP A 898 -22.73 -18.13 58.76
CA ASP A 898 -21.77 -17.35 57.96
C ASP A 898 -20.28 -17.73 58.23
N SER A 899 -20.02 -18.94 58.76
CA SER A 899 -18.68 -19.37 59.17
C SER A 899 -17.65 -19.28 58.03
N GLN A 900 -16.64 -18.43 58.22
CA GLN A 900 -15.55 -18.18 57.25
C GLN A 900 -14.49 -19.30 57.20
N LEU A 901 -14.74 -20.40 57.90
CA LEU A 901 -13.83 -21.54 58.00
C LEU A 901 -14.54 -22.88 57.74
N CYS A 902 -15.82 -22.87 57.32
CA CYS A 902 -16.59 -24.09 57.08
C CYS A 902 -17.28 -24.05 55.71
N LEU A 903 -16.79 -24.86 54.76
CA LEU A 903 -17.30 -24.91 53.37
C LEU A 903 -18.80 -25.20 53.27
N HIS A 904 -19.33 -26.00 54.22
CA HIS A 904 -20.75 -26.35 54.24
C HIS A 904 -21.62 -25.15 54.63
N LYS A 905 -21.28 -24.45 55.72
CA LYS A 905 -22.07 -23.30 56.19
C LYS A 905 -21.94 -22.10 55.25
N SER A 906 -20.76 -21.87 54.68
CA SER A 906 -20.54 -20.82 53.69
C SER A 906 -21.07 -21.15 52.28
N SER A 907 -21.82 -22.25 52.10
CA SER A 907 -22.41 -22.66 50.81
C SER A 907 -21.40 -22.83 49.66
N CYS A 908 -20.15 -23.21 49.97
CA CYS A 908 -19.07 -23.35 48.98
C CYS A 908 -19.02 -24.73 48.32
N ILE A 909 -19.69 -25.74 48.88
CA ILE A 909 -19.63 -27.13 48.37
C ILE A 909 -20.19 -27.23 46.94
N LYS A 910 -21.38 -26.69 46.68
CA LYS A 910 -22.03 -26.79 45.37
C LYS A 910 -21.19 -26.14 44.24
N PRO A 911 -20.68 -24.90 44.39
CA PRO A 911 -19.75 -24.33 43.40
C PRO A 911 -18.50 -25.19 43.15
N LEU A 912 -17.93 -25.82 44.18
CA LEU A 912 -16.79 -26.73 44.01
C LEU A 912 -17.16 -28.02 43.27
N VAL A 913 -18.38 -28.54 43.47
CA VAL A 913 -18.90 -29.71 42.73
C VAL A 913 -19.07 -29.39 41.25
N GLU A 914 -19.58 -28.19 40.93
CA GLU A 914 -19.72 -27.74 39.53
C GLU A 914 -18.36 -27.70 38.80
N LEU A 915 -17.27 -27.37 39.50
CA LEU A 915 -15.91 -27.37 38.93
C LEU A 915 -15.32 -28.75 38.64
N LEU A 916 -15.91 -29.83 39.16
CA LEU A 916 -15.48 -31.19 38.81
C LEU A 916 -15.76 -31.52 37.33
N ALA A 917 -16.68 -30.79 36.69
CA ALA A 917 -16.98 -30.90 35.26
C ALA A 917 -16.29 -29.83 34.39
N ASP A 918 -15.34 -29.06 34.92
CA ASP A 918 -14.60 -28.02 34.19
C ASP A 918 -13.70 -28.63 33.10
N GLU A 919 -13.39 -27.88 32.03
CA GLU A 919 -12.52 -28.36 30.95
C GLU A 919 -11.04 -28.40 31.36
N ASP A 920 -10.63 -27.59 32.35
CA ASP A 920 -9.26 -27.52 32.83
C ASP A 920 -8.99 -28.54 33.95
N THR A 921 -8.06 -29.47 33.70
CA THR A 921 -7.65 -30.51 34.66
C THR A 921 -7.09 -29.92 35.95
N GLY A 922 -6.40 -28.77 35.90
CA GLY A 922 -5.86 -28.12 37.10
C GLY A 922 -6.96 -27.55 37.99
N VAL A 923 -8.04 -27.00 37.40
CA VAL A 923 -9.24 -26.57 38.11
C VAL A 923 -9.91 -27.77 38.80
N GLN A 924 -10.08 -28.88 38.08
CA GLN A 924 -10.64 -30.11 38.63
C GLN A 924 -9.80 -30.62 39.81
N ILE A 925 -8.47 -30.64 39.70
CA ILE A 925 -7.56 -31.04 40.80
C ILE A 925 -7.77 -30.14 42.02
N ALA A 926 -7.77 -28.81 41.84
CA ALA A 926 -7.94 -27.87 42.94
C ALA A 926 -9.30 -28.01 43.63
N ALA A 927 -10.36 -28.30 42.89
CA ALA A 927 -11.69 -28.56 43.42
C ALA A 927 -11.75 -29.87 44.24
N VAL A 928 -11.18 -30.96 43.72
CA VAL A 928 -11.06 -32.23 44.45
C VAL A 928 -10.26 -32.04 45.74
N ASP A 929 -9.13 -31.32 45.67
CA ASP A 929 -8.31 -31.03 46.84
C ASP A 929 -9.08 -30.24 47.91
N ALA A 930 -9.84 -29.22 47.52
CA ALA A 930 -10.69 -28.45 48.44
C ALA A 930 -11.79 -29.30 49.07
N LEU A 931 -12.50 -30.12 48.28
CA LEU A 931 -13.55 -31.02 48.77
C LEU A 931 -12.99 -32.14 49.66
N SER A 932 -11.77 -32.62 49.40
CA SER A 932 -11.11 -33.66 50.18
C SER A 932 -10.84 -33.22 51.63
N THR A 933 -10.79 -31.91 51.89
CA THR A 933 -10.70 -31.37 53.26
C THR A 933 -11.90 -31.75 54.13
N LEU A 934 -13.05 -32.06 53.53
CA LEU A 934 -14.22 -32.52 54.26
C LEU A 934 -14.08 -33.98 54.72
N VAL A 935 -13.26 -34.78 54.05
CA VAL A 935 -13.12 -36.24 54.26
C VAL A 935 -11.74 -36.56 54.85
N SER A 936 -11.62 -36.50 56.18
CA SER A 936 -10.36 -36.77 56.90
C SER A 936 -10.47 -37.93 57.88
N ASP A 937 -9.36 -38.65 58.04
CA ASP A 937 -9.21 -39.89 58.82
C ASP A 937 -9.39 -39.73 60.33
N THR A 938 -9.56 -38.49 60.82
CA THR A 938 -9.53 -38.12 62.24
C THR A 938 -10.88 -37.73 62.84
N SER A 939 -11.98 -37.81 62.07
CA SER A 939 -13.30 -37.36 62.54
C SER A 939 -14.12 -38.48 63.19
N ASN A 940 -14.57 -38.29 64.44
CA ASN A 940 -15.44 -39.23 65.15
C ASN A 940 -16.84 -39.38 64.51
N ASN A 941 -17.22 -38.47 63.59
CA ASN A 941 -18.52 -38.44 62.90
C ASN A 941 -18.42 -38.65 61.38
N PHE A 942 -17.40 -39.38 60.93
CA PHE A 942 -17.12 -39.63 59.51
C PHE A 942 -18.34 -40.09 58.69
N LYS A 943 -19.20 -40.94 59.26
CA LYS A 943 -20.44 -41.40 58.59
C LYS A 943 -21.40 -40.25 58.26
N ARG A 944 -21.63 -39.34 59.21
CA ARG A 944 -22.54 -38.18 59.05
C ARG A 944 -22.02 -37.20 58.00
N VAL A 945 -20.70 -37.03 57.93
CA VAL A 945 -20.04 -36.20 56.90
C VAL A 945 -20.29 -36.78 55.51
N VAL A 946 -20.09 -38.08 55.33
CA VAL A 946 -20.27 -38.74 54.03
C VAL A 946 -21.74 -38.71 53.58
N GLU A 947 -22.69 -38.90 54.50
CA GLU A 947 -24.13 -38.75 54.21
C GLU A 947 -24.49 -37.32 53.77
N GLU A 948 -23.87 -36.29 54.37
CA GLU A 948 -24.06 -34.90 53.94
C GLU A 948 -23.44 -34.65 52.54
N LEU A 949 -22.26 -35.18 52.25
CA LEU A 949 -21.63 -35.06 50.93
C LEU A 949 -22.47 -35.73 49.83
N GLU A 950 -23.17 -36.81 50.16
CA GLU A 950 -24.15 -37.44 49.27
C GLU A 950 -25.33 -36.51 48.98
N GLN A 951 -25.91 -35.87 50.00
CA GLN A 951 -27.02 -34.92 49.83
C GLN A 951 -26.61 -33.70 48.97
N GLN A 952 -25.35 -33.27 49.06
CA GLN A 952 -24.80 -32.18 48.26
C GLN A 952 -24.36 -32.61 46.84
N GLY A 953 -24.53 -33.88 46.46
CA GLY A 953 -24.20 -34.40 45.13
C GLY A 953 -22.71 -34.57 44.85
N VAL A 954 -21.84 -34.51 45.87
CA VAL A 954 -20.38 -34.58 45.72
C VAL A 954 -19.94 -35.96 45.24
N ILE A 955 -20.55 -37.02 45.79
CA ILE A 955 -20.16 -38.41 45.53
C ILE A 955 -20.42 -38.79 44.06
N ASP A 956 -21.59 -38.46 43.52
CA ASP A 956 -21.95 -38.82 42.15
C ASP A 956 -21.08 -38.04 41.14
N ALA A 957 -20.86 -36.75 41.35
CA ALA A 957 -19.99 -35.93 40.51
C ALA A 957 -18.53 -36.43 40.51
N LEU A 958 -18.02 -36.85 41.68
CA LEU A 958 -16.67 -37.41 41.83
C LEU A 958 -16.53 -38.76 41.10
N ILE A 959 -17.56 -39.60 41.11
CA ILE A 959 -17.58 -40.87 40.37
C ILE A 959 -17.58 -40.61 38.87
N THR A 960 -18.45 -39.71 38.39
CA THR A 960 -18.48 -39.33 36.96
C THR A 960 -17.11 -38.86 36.50
N LEU A 961 -16.50 -37.91 37.24
CA LEU A 961 -15.15 -37.43 36.96
C LEU A 961 -14.14 -38.57 36.89
N PHE A 962 -14.12 -39.44 37.89
CA PHE A 962 -13.17 -40.56 37.94
C PHE A 962 -13.36 -41.57 36.80
N THR A 963 -14.59 -41.84 36.38
CA THR A 963 -14.87 -42.78 35.28
C THR A 963 -14.47 -42.25 33.91
N GLU A 964 -14.38 -40.93 33.74
CA GLU A 964 -14.05 -40.26 32.47
C GLU A 964 -12.57 -39.84 32.39
N VAL A 965 -11.90 -39.71 33.54
CA VAL A 965 -10.52 -39.22 33.65
C VAL A 965 -9.47 -40.22 33.14
N ARG A 966 -8.46 -39.68 32.45
CA ARG A 966 -7.26 -40.43 32.01
C ARG A 966 -6.27 -40.62 33.15
N LEU A 967 -5.37 -41.61 33.03
CA LEU A 967 -4.30 -41.87 34.00
C LEU A 967 -3.47 -40.60 34.26
N GLY A 968 -3.30 -40.22 35.53
CA GLY A 968 -2.56 -39.01 35.92
C GLY A 968 -2.85 -38.53 37.34
N GLU A 969 -2.41 -37.31 37.68
CA GLU A 969 -2.56 -36.73 39.02
C GLU A 969 -4.04 -36.58 39.43
N LEU A 970 -4.89 -36.09 38.53
CA LEU A 970 -6.32 -35.94 38.83
C LEU A 970 -6.98 -37.27 39.20
N GLN A 971 -6.62 -38.34 38.48
CA GLN A 971 -7.09 -39.68 38.79
C GLN A 971 -6.67 -40.11 40.21
N GLU A 972 -5.41 -39.88 40.57
CA GLU A 972 -4.88 -40.20 41.89
C GLU A 972 -5.63 -39.44 43.01
N ARG A 973 -5.86 -38.14 42.83
CA ARG A 973 -6.61 -37.30 43.79
C ARG A 973 -8.05 -37.77 43.94
N ALA A 974 -8.73 -38.07 42.83
CA ALA A 974 -10.11 -38.52 42.84
C ALA A 974 -10.26 -39.89 43.53
N ILE A 975 -9.40 -40.87 43.20
CA ILE A 975 -9.43 -42.19 43.84
C ILE A 975 -9.16 -42.07 45.34
N CYS A 976 -8.21 -41.22 45.76
CA CYS A 976 -7.91 -41.03 47.18
C CYS A 976 -9.16 -40.58 47.96
N MET A 977 -9.96 -39.67 47.41
CA MET A 977 -11.21 -39.25 48.04
C MET A 977 -12.31 -40.32 47.97
N ILE A 978 -12.44 -41.04 46.84
CA ILE A 978 -13.39 -42.15 46.68
C ILE A 978 -13.09 -43.28 47.67
N GLU A 979 -11.83 -43.68 47.81
CA GLU A 979 -11.36 -44.70 48.75
C GLU A 979 -11.82 -44.40 50.16
N ARG A 980 -11.64 -43.15 50.61
CA ARG A 980 -12.07 -42.70 51.94
C ARG A 980 -13.60 -42.76 52.09
N ILE A 981 -14.37 -42.32 51.09
CA ILE A 981 -15.84 -42.40 51.10
C ILE A 981 -16.31 -43.86 51.23
N LEU A 982 -15.65 -44.78 50.55
CA LEU A 982 -15.98 -46.22 50.55
C LEU A 982 -15.71 -46.93 51.89
N ARG A 983 -15.06 -46.29 52.86
CA ARG A 983 -14.94 -46.83 54.22
C ARG A 983 -16.27 -46.84 54.97
N VAL A 984 -17.26 -46.06 54.52
CA VAL A 984 -18.62 -46.08 55.08
C VAL A 984 -19.44 -47.21 54.45
N GLU A 985 -19.91 -48.13 55.27
CA GLU A 985 -20.56 -49.37 54.81
C GLU A 985 -21.83 -49.13 53.96
N SER A 986 -22.63 -48.10 54.26
CA SER A 986 -23.81 -47.76 53.44
C SER A 986 -23.42 -47.33 52.01
N GLN A 987 -22.30 -46.61 51.87
CA GLN A 987 -21.80 -46.19 50.57
C GLN A 987 -21.12 -47.33 49.82
N SER A 988 -20.35 -48.19 50.50
CA SER A 988 -19.70 -49.33 49.83
C SER A 988 -20.72 -50.32 49.24
N GLN A 989 -21.84 -50.54 49.93
CA GLN A 989 -22.94 -51.37 49.42
C GLN A 989 -23.62 -50.76 48.19
N ARG A 990 -23.90 -49.44 48.21
CA ARG A 990 -24.54 -48.74 47.09
C ARG A 990 -23.63 -48.66 45.87
N LEU A 991 -22.38 -48.22 46.07
CA LEU A 991 -21.41 -47.98 45.01
C LEU A 991 -20.78 -49.26 44.46
N GLY A 992 -20.80 -50.36 45.21
CA GLY A 992 -20.36 -51.68 44.74
C GLY A 992 -21.19 -52.25 43.59
N LEU A 993 -22.42 -51.74 43.38
CA LEU A 993 -23.27 -52.10 42.25
C LEU A 993 -22.96 -51.29 40.98
N ASN A 994 -22.13 -50.24 41.08
CA ASN A 994 -21.76 -49.41 39.94
C ASN A 994 -20.59 -50.04 39.16
N GLN A 995 -20.92 -50.79 38.10
CA GLN A 995 -19.95 -51.48 37.26
C GLN A 995 -18.93 -50.54 36.60
N SER A 996 -19.31 -49.30 36.29
CA SER A 996 -18.40 -48.31 35.68
C SER A 996 -17.29 -47.89 36.66
N LEU A 997 -17.66 -47.63 37.92
CA LEU A 997 -16.72 -47.32 39.00
C LEU A 997 -15.77 -48.50 39.28
N VAL A 998 -16.30 -49.73 39.41
CA VAL A 998 -15.49 -50.92 39.65
C VAL A 998 -14.49 -51.15 38.51
N ARG A 999 -14.93 -50.99 37.25
CA ARG A 999 -14.05 -51.10 36.08
C ARG A 999 -12.94 -50.05 36.11
N ALA A 1000 -13.27 -48.79 36.39
CA ALA A 1000 -12.28 -47.71 36.50
C ALA A 1000 -11.27 -47.95 37.64
N LEU A 1001 -11.71 -48.48 38.78
CA LEU A 1001 -10.83 -48.87 39.90
C LEU A 1001 -9.89 -50.02 39.53
N VAL A 1002 -10.38 -51.05 38.82
CA VAL A 1002 -9.52 -52.15 38.34
C VAL A 1002 -8.49 -51.66 37.33
N GLU A 1003 -8.89 -50.75 36.44
CA GLU A 1003 -7.98 -50.14 35.46
C GLU A 1003 -6.89 -49.32 36.14
N ALA A 1004 -7.25 -48.48 37.11
CA ALA A 1004 -6.29 -47.73 37.92
C ALA A 1004 -5.36 -48.64 38.75
N PHE A 1005 -5.87 -49.76 39.29
CA PHE A 1005 -5.06 -50.75 39.99
C PHE A 1005 -4.01 -51.43 39.10
N LYS A 1006 -4.34 -51.69 37.83
CA LYS A 1006 -3.41 -52.31 36.87
C LYS A 1006 -2.40 -51.30 36.32
N HIS A 1007 -2.87 -50.11 35.95
CA HIS A 1007 -2.13 -49.18 35.07
C HIS A 1007 -1.82 -47.81 35.69
N GLY A 1008 -2.30 -47.50 36.91
CA GLY A 1008 -2.09 -46.21 37.58
C GLY A 1008 -0.69 -45.99 38.16
N SER A 1009 -0.47 -44.77 38.70
CA SER A 1009 0.72 -44.42 39.49
C SER A 1009 0.83 -45.32 40.74
N ALA A 1010 1.99 -45.37 41.39
CA ALA A 1010 2.18 -46.17 42.61
C ALA A 1010 1.14 -45.84 43.70
N ASN A 1011 0.82 -44.55 43.87
CA ASN A 1011 -0.20 -44.08 44.80
C ASN A 1011 -1.61 -44.41 44.33
N ALA A 1012 -1.93 -44.19 43.05
CA ALA A 1012 -3.24 -44.51 42.48
C ALA A 1012 -3.55 -46.01 42.60
N LYS A 1013 -2.56 -46.88 42.37
CA LYS A 1013 -2.67 -48.33 42.57
C LYS A 1013 -3.02 -48.69 44.00
N ARG A 1014 -2.32 -48.09 44.97
CA ARG A 1014 -2.59 -48.30 46.40
C ARG A 1014 -4.01 -47.89 46.77
N HIS A 1015 -4.42 -46.67 46.41
CA HIS A 1015 -5.77 -46.18 46.68
C HIS A 1015 -6.85 -47.01 45.97
N ALA A 1016 -6.60 -47.47 44.74
CA ALA A 1016 -7.52 -48.33 44.00
C ALA A 1016 -7.65 -49.73 44.65
N GLN A 1017 -6.54 -50.28 45.15
CA GLN A 1017 -6.55 -51.54 45.91
C GLN A 1017 -7.39 -51.40 47.19
N ASP A 1018 -7.18 -50.32 47.96
CA ASP A 1018 -7.91 -50.06 49.20
C ASP A 1018 -9.41 -49.86 48.91
N ALA A 1019 -9.75 -49.10 47.86
CA ALA A 1019 -11.13 -48.93 47.40
C ALA A 1019 -11.80 -50.24 46.99
N LEU A 1020 -11.13 -51.10 46.21
CA LEU A 1020 -11.65 -52.41 45.81
C LEU A 1020 -11.79 -53.37 47.00
N THR A 1021 -10.92 -53.25 48.01
CA THR A 1021 -11.01 -53.99 49.27
C THR A 1021 -12.28 -53.59 50.03
N ASN A 1022 -12.54 -52.29 50.14
CA ASN A 1022 -13.72 -51.75 50.81
C ASN A 1022 -15.03 -52.15 50.11
N LEU A 1023 -15.00 -52.32 48.78
CA LEU A 1023 -16.12 -52.84 47.98
C LEU A 1023 -16.30 -54.37 48.05
N LYS A 1024 -15.37 -55.09 48.70
CA LYS A 1024 -15.32 -56.58 48.74
C LYS A 1024 -15.23 -57.22 47.34
N GLN A 1025 -14.63 -56.53 46.37
CA GLN A 1025 -14.53 -56.96 44.96
C GLN A 1025 -13.17 -57.64 44.61
N ILE A 1026 -12.31 -57.90 45.60
CA ILE A 1026 -10.95 -58.47 45.39
C ILE A 1026 -10.93 -60.00 45.23
N SER A 1027 -12.06 -60.70 45.30
CA SER A 1027 -12.09 -62.15 45.02
C SER A 1027 -12.02 -62.44 43.50
N GLY A 1028 -10.85 -62.24 42.89
CA GLY A 1028 -10.61 -62.59 41.48
C GLY A 1028 -9.35 -62.04 40.78
N VAL A 1029 -8.54 -61.17 41.40
CA VAL A 1029 -7.42 -60.47 40.71
C VAL A 1029 -6.02 -60.88 41.23
N SER A 1030 -5.84 -62.14 41.63
CA SER A 1030 -4.50 -62.69 41.92
C SER A 1030 -4.03 -63.61 40.79
N GLY A 1031 -3.48 -63.01 39.73
CA GLY A 1031 -2.73 -63.72 38.69
C GLY A 1031 -1.24 -63.81 39.06
N LYS A 1032 -0.79 -65.02 39.33
CA LYS A 1032 0.59 -65.44 39.69
C LYS A 1032 1.69 -64.75 38.87
N ALA A 1033 2.67 -64.15 39.55
CA ALA A 1033 3.99 -63.92 38.98
C ALA A 1033 4.75 -65.25 38.90
N SER A 1034 4.85 -65.84 37.71
CA SER A 1034 5.78 -66.93 37.45
C SER A 1034 7.18 -66.35 37.22
N SER A 1035 8.06 -66.54 38.19
CA SER A 1035 9.50 -66.46 38.00
C SER A 1035 9.96 -67.53 36.99
N GLN A 1036 10.40 -67.11 35.82
CA GLN A 1036 11.27 -67.92 34.96
C GLN A 1036 12.57 -67.18 34.70
N THR A 1037 13.56 -67.57 35.50
CA THR A 1037 14.96 -67.72 35.09
C THR A 1037 15.12 -68.16 33.64
N ARG A 1038 15.91 -67.42 32.86
CA ARG A 1038 16.87 -68.03 31.92
C ARG A 1038 18.03 -67.09 31.59
N SER A 1039 19.19 -67.53 32.07
CA SER A 1039 20.54 -67.28 31.58
C SER A 1039 20.64 -67.43 30.06
N ARG A 1040 21.13 -66.43 29.33
CA ARG A 1040 22.52 -66.29 28.87
C ARG A 1040 22.68 -64.97 28.13
#